data_AF-A0A9P1A8Y6-F1
#
_entry.id   AF-A0A9P1A8Y6-F1
#
_cell.length_a   1.000
_cell.length_b   1.000
_cell.length_c   1.000
_cell.angle_alpha   90.00
_cell.angle_beta   90.00
_cell.angle_gamma   90.00
#
_symmetry.space_group_name_H-M   'P 1'
#
loop_
_entity.id
_entity.type
_entity.pdbx_description
1 polymer ?
#
loop_
_entity_poly.entity_id
_entity_poly.type
_entity_poly.pdbx_seq_one_letter_code
_entity_poly.pdbx_strand_id
1 'polypeptide(L)'
;MRDEPVAGCAEANPTEKPKCNPFGTRFLTDEAKVFEHNAWDDVEWTEEQQEEAKKIVEQQKTMKVDGEKAMKLLSTPAEQWDTFYAQNENRFFKDRNWLLKEFPELDVNDERNLEKESVKILEVGCGVGNTTFPLMQVNNSVSKIFLHSCDYAPNAIKVLKSQETYDCSKMNAFVWDITQPPPEEAPTPESLDYVVCIYVLSAIHPDNIHKALSHLTSLLKPGGMLLLKDYGRYDLAQLRFKKDRLIDGNLYCRGDGTLVYFFEMEELELLLAEHGMEKKVMHVDRRLIVNRAKQNKKALLRLSCESLKFRPVFDEILQDAELRKMKSDPNVSGSTELLYVLLYETLVGSGLNRCSAELKNVISRRILKIKEVEATIQVEGRGIKSVKEAEEATKKLEIPRYARINTLKWSAEECRKTLESEEWKIHGPASANEEFAEEVAAMKEEDIYLDPHVPNLLIFAPNIQNFHEYWMVEQRYLILQDKASCLPAFLLNPRPGSQVFDTCAAPGMKTSHAAAIMENQGKVWAIDRAPDRVATMKQLLEASSVAIASSFCGDFLKTDVTDKKFSKVKFAIVDPPCSGSGIVKRMDEITGGNAEKERLEKLKNLQAMILKHALKLPNLKRAVYSTCSVHEEENEQVVDEVLLDTHVRRNYRLQRDVLPEWKQRGLSAYEDGPSCLRADPRVTLTNGFFVAVFERIKNDDE
;
A
#
# COMPACT_ATOMS: atom_id res chain seq x y z
N MET A 1 26.78 -58.70 -35.32
CA MET A 1 25.42 -58.86 -35.90
C MET A 1 24.46 -58.25 -34.91
N ARG A 2 23.98 -57.05 -35.28
CA ARG A 2 22.78 -56.42 -34.73
C ARG A 2 21.59 -57.12 -35.39
N ASP A 3 20.47 -57.26 -34.69
CA ASP A 3 19.13 -57.00 -35.22
C ASP A 3 18.09 -56.94 -34.08
N GLU A 4 17.01 -56.23 -34.41
CA GLU A 4 16.04 -55.44 -33.62
C GLU A 4 15.05 -56.19 -32.71
N PRO A 5 14.29 -55.43 -31.90
CA PRO A 5 12.85 -55.62 -31.81
C PRO A 5 12.03 -54.34 -32.12
N VAL A 6 11.26 -54.46 -33.20
CA VAL A 6 9.90 -53.97 -33.50
C VAL A 6 9.35 -52.77 -32.70
N ALA A 7 9.07 -51.70 -33.46
CA ALA A 7 8.43 -50.44 -33.08
C ALA A 7 6.92 -50.54 -32.79
N GLY A 8 6.39 -49.65 -31.94
CA GLY A 8 4.94 -49.42 -31.90
C GLY A 8 4.28 -48.72 -30.71
N CYS A 9 4.97 -47.97 -29.85
CA CYS A 9 4.31 -46.98 -28.97
C CYS A 9 5.06 -45.65 -29.10
N ALA A 10 4.44 -44.67 -29.77
CA ALA A 10 4.97 -43.33 -29.85
C ALA A 10 4.89 -42.68 -28.46
N GLU A 11 6.07 -42.47 -27.86
CA GLU A 11 6.25 -41.57 -26.73
C GLU A 11 5.79 -40.16 -27.12
N ALA A 12 4.88 -39.59 -26.33
CA ALA A 12 4.43 -38.22 -26.50
C ALA A 12 5.61 -37.27 -26.25
N ASN A 13 5.92 -36.45 -27.25
CA ASN A 13 7.01 -35.48 -27.24
C ASN A 13 6.67 -34.34 -26.23
N PRO A 14 7.53 -34.00 -25.25
CA PRO A 14 7.22 -32.97 -24.24
C PRO A 14 7.21 -31.52 -24.78
N THR A 15 7.42 -31.31 -26.07
CA THR A 15 7.62 -29.99 -26.68
C THR A 15 6.55 -29.58 -27.70
N GLU A 16 5.47 -30.34 -27.89
CA GLU A 16 4.35 -29.86 -28.69
C GLU A 16 3.40 -29.01 -27.84
N LYS A 17 3.46 -27.69 -28.02
CA LYS A 17 2.43 -26.78 -27.51
C LYS A 17 1.06 -27.22 -28.06
N PRO A 18 -0.01 -27.25 -27.23
CA PRO A 18 -1.35 -27.57 -27.70
C PRO A 18 -1.73 -26.70 -28.90
N LYS A 19 -2.29 -27.30 -29.96
CA LYS A 19 -2.70 -26.59 -31.20
C LYS A 19 -3.82 -25.55 -30.99
N CYS A 20 -4.35 -25.43 -29.78
CA CYS A 20 -5.16 -24.31 -29.33
C CYS A 20 -4.87 -24.11 -27.83
N ASN A 21 -4.38 -22.94 -27.41
CA ASN A 21 -4.26 -22.64 -25.98
C ASN A 21 -5.67 -22.25 -25.46
N PRO A 22 -6.34 -23.07 -24.61
CA PRO A 22 -7.72 -22.81 -24.19
C PRO A 22 -7.80 -21.68 -23.13
N PHE A 23 -6.67 -21.24 -22.59
CA PHE A 23 -6.60 -20.31 -21.49
C PHE A 23 -5.61 -19.17 -21.78
N GLY A 24 -6.13 -17.94 -21.81
CA GLY A 24 -5.35 -16.72 -21.74
C GLY A 24 -4.45 -16.40 -22.95
N THR A 25 -4.47 -15.13 -23.37
CA THR A 25 -3.48 -14.60 -24.33
C THR A 25 -2.57 -13.56 -23.69
N ARG A 26 -2.77 -13.27 -22.39
CA ARG A 26 -2.13 -12.15 -21.69
C ARG A 26 -1.18 -12.69 -20.64
N PHE A 27 0.06 -12.96 -21.04
CA PHE A 27 1.10 -13.46 -20.14
C PHE A 27 1.94 -12.31 -19.59
N LEU A 28 2.08 -12.23 -18.27
CA LEU A 28 2.94 -11.21 -17.66
C LEU A 28 4.39 -11.71 -17.70
N THR A 29 5.12 -11.35 -18.75
CA THR A 29 6.54 -11.71 -18.91
C THR A 29 7.49 -10.63 -18.38
N ASP A 30 6.97 -9.44 -18.09
CA ASP A 30 7.73 -8.27 -17.65
C ASP A 30 6.91 -7.55 -16.58
N GLU A 31 7.41 -7.54 -15.34
CA GLU A 31 6.73 -6.91 -14.20
C GLU A 31 6.49 -5.41 -14.40
N ALA A 32 7.34 -4.72 -15.18
CA ALA A 32 7.14 -3.30 -15.49
C ALA A 32 5.83 -3.05 -16.27
N LYS A 33 5.34 -4.07 -16.97
CA LYS A 33 4.13 -4.02 -17.79
C LYS A 33 2.87 -4.44 -17.04
N VAL A 34 2.95 -4.75 -15.74
CA VAL A 34 1.82 -5.28 -14.96
C VAL A 34 0.53 -4.45 -15.10
N PHE A 35 0.61 -3.14 -15.38
CA PHE A 35 -0.56 -2.30 -15.55
C PHE A 35 -1.16 -2.25 -16.97
N GLU A 36 -0.53 -2.84 -18.00
CA GLU A 36 -1.02 -2.81 -19.40
C GLU A 36 -2.37 -3.54 -19.59
N HIS A 37 -2.66 -4.52 -18.74
CA HIS A 37 -3.94 -5.23 -18.70
C HIS A 37 -4.60 -5.16 -17.32
N ASN A 38 -5.91 -5.39 -17.27
CA ASN A 38 -6.66 -5.46 -16.00
C ASN A 38 -6.49 -6.81 -15.32
N ALA A 39 -6.15 -7.83 -16.09
CA ALA A 39 -5.82 -9.16 -15.61
C ALA A 39 -4.75 -9.80 -16.51
N TRP A 40 -3.89 -10.61 -15.91
CA TRP A 40 -2.92 -11.46 -16.56
C TRP A 40 -3.23 -12.92 -16.28
N ASP A 41 -2.96 -13.77 -17.26
CA ASP A 41 -3.28 -15.19 -17.30
C ASP A 41 -2.01 -16.01 -16.99
N ASP A 42 -2.18 -17.22 -16.43
CA ASP A 42 -1.14 -18.19 -16.06
C ASP A 42 0.01 -17.63 -15.21
N VAL A 43 -0.33 -16.80 -14.22
CA VAL A 43 0.67 -16.20 -13.33
C VAL A 43 1.13 -17.21 -12.28
N GLU A 44 2.44 -17.47 -12.23
CA GLU A 44 3.04 -18.32 -11.22
C GLU A 44 3.24 -17.55 -9.90
N TRP A 45 2.99 -18.24 -8.78
CA TRP A 45 3.29 -17.69 -7.47
C TRP A 45 4.74 -17.94 -7.10
N THR A 46 5.36 -16.94 -6.49
CA THR A 46 6.65 -17.12 -5.82
C THR A 46 6.50 -18.03 -4.59
N GLU A 47 7.60 -18.62 -4.13
CA GLU A 47 7.61 -19.42 -2.89
C GLU A 47 7.08 -18.62 -1.68
N GLU A 48 7.40 -17.33 -1.62
CA GLU A 48 6.93 -16.43 -0.57
C GLU A 48 5.40 -16.28 -0.59
N GLN A 49 4.80 -16.09 -1.77
CA GLN A 49 3.34 -15.97 -1.92
C GLN A 49 2.62 -17.27 -1.53
N GLN A 50 3.20 -18.42 -1.86
CA GLN A 50 2.66 -19.71 -1.44
C GLN A 50 2.72 -19.87 0.08
N GLU A 51 3.81 -19.45 0.72
CA GLU A 51 3.97 -19.52 2.17
C GLU A 51 3.05 -18.53 2.90
N GLU A 52 2.83 -17.34 2.35
CA GLU A 52 1.85 -16.38 2.87
C GLU A 52 0.43 -16.94 2.81
N ALA A 53 0.03 -17.52 1.68
CA ALA A 53 -1.28 -18.15 1.52
C ALA A 53 -1.51 -19.26 2.56
N LYS A 54 -0.49 -20.11 2.80
CA LYS A 54 -0.53 -21.14 3.86
C LYS A 54 -0.73 -20.52 5.24
N LYS A 55 0.02 -19.48 5.59
CA LYS A 55 -0.10 -18.78 6.88
C LYS A 55 -1.49 -18.19 7.09
N ILE A 56 -2.08 -17.60 6.05
CA ILE A 56 -3.44 -17.04 6.10
C ILE A 56 -4.45 -18.15 6.42
N VAL A 57 -4.40 -19.28 5.69
CA VAL A 57 -5.32 -20.39 5.92
C VAL A 57 -5.13 -21.01 7.31
N GLU A 58 -3.89 -21.13 7.79
CA GLU A 58 -3.61 -21.61 9.14
C GLU A 58 -4.16 -20.66 10.21
N GLN A 59 -4.05 -19.35 10.00
CA GLN A 59 -4.66 -18.37 10.88
C GLN A 59 -6.19 -18.48 10.88
N GLN A 60 -6.83 -18.70 9.73
CA GLN A 60 -8.29 -18.88 9.64
C GLN A 60 -8.79 -20.08 10.47
N LYS A 61 -7.99 -21.14 10.63
CA LYS A 61 -8.31 -22.29 11.49
C LYS A 61 -8.49 -21.92 12.96
N THR A 62 -7.88 -20.83 13.41
CA THR A 62 -8.04 -20.32 14.78
C THR A 62 -9.32 -19.51 14.98
N MET A 63 -10.04 -19.19 13.90
CA MET A 63 -11.22 -18.30 13.89
C MET A 63 -12.42 -18.96 13.18
N LYS A 64 -12.67 -20.25 13.49
CA LYS A 64 -13.79 -21.03 12.93
C LYS A 64 -15.15 -20.44 13.29
N VAL A 65 -16.15 -20.76 12.47
CA VAL A 65 -17.57 -20.51 12.77
C VAL A 65 -17.94 -21.25 14.06
N ASP A 66 -18.72 -20.59 14.91
CA ASP A 66 -19.29 -21.20 16.10
C ASP A 66 -20.11 -22.46 15.78
N GLY A 67 -20.06 -23.48 16.65
CA GLY A 67 -20.63 -24.80 16.39
C GLY A 67 -22.14 -24.81 16.14
N GLU A 68 -22.92 -23.98 16.86
CA GLU A 68 -24.37 -23.90 16.64
C GLU A 68 -24.70 -23.24 15.30
N LYS A 69 -23.95 -22.17 14.97
CA LYS A 69 -24.10 -21.47 13.70
C LYS A 69 -23.69 -22.35 12.52
N ALA A 70 -22.63 -23.14 12.67
CA ALA A 70 -22.19 -24.10 11.66
C ALA A 70 -23.28 -25.16 11.42
N MET A 71 -23.83 -25.79 12.47
CA MET A 71 -24.91 -26.77 12.35
C MET A 71 -26.14 -26.19 11.63
N LYS A 72 -26.54 -24.95 11.95
CA LYS A 72 -27.66 -24.30 11.28
C LYS A 72 -27.42 -24.11 9.78
N LEU A 73 -26.23 -23.62 9.39
CA LEU A 73 -25.87 -23.43 7.98
C LEU A 73 -25.90 -24.74 7.20
N LEU A 74 -25.44 -25.84 7.83
CA LEU A 74 -25.42 -27.17 7.22
C LEU A 74 -26.80 -27.84 7.14
N SER A 75 -27.76 -27.43 7.99
CA SER A 75 -29.09 -28.06 8.06
C SER A 75 -30.05 -27.62 6.95
N THR A 76 -29.89 -26.41 6.41
CA THR A 76 -30.80 -25.88 5.37
C THR A 76 -30.08 -25.23 4.18
N PRO A 77 -29.11 -25.90 3.52
CA PRO A 77 -28.29 -25.33 2.43
C PRO A 77 -29.10 -24.84 1.21
N ALA A 78 -30.31 -25.36 1.04
CA ALA A 78 -31.23 -24.96 -0.03
C ALA A 78 -31.81 -23.55 0.16
N GLU A 79 -32.07 -23.17 1.42
CA GLU A 79 -32.76 -21.92 1.75
C GLU A 79 -31.90 -20.68 1.43
N GLN A 80 -30.56 -20.78 1.58
CA GLN A 80 -29.67 -19.63 1.33
C GLN A 80 -29.64 -19.28 -0.16
N TRP A 81 -29.61 -20.27 -1.04
CA TRP A 81 -29.59 -20.03 -2.49
C TRP A 81 -30.95 -19.62 -3.04
N ASP A 82 -32.05 -20.18 -2.54
CA ASP A 82 -33.38 -19.74 -2.92
C ASP A 82 -33.64 -18.28 -2.47
N THR A 83 -33.20 -17.93 -1.26
CA THR A 83 -33.22 -16.54 -0.77
C THR A 83 -32.35 -15.62 -1.64
N PHE A 84 -31.16 -16.08 -2.02
CA PHE A 84 -30.26 -15.33 -2.88
C PHE A 84 -30.89 -14.99 -4.23
N TYR A 85 -31.48 -15.98 -4.91
CA TYR A 85 -32.11 -15.75 -6.22
C TYR A 85 -33.43 -14.96 -6.11
N ALA A 86 -34.19 -15.11 -5.01
CA ALA A 86 -35.35 -14.28 -4.76
C ALA A 86 -35.00 -12.79 -4.62
N GLN A 87 -33.82 -12.46 -4.10
CA GLN A 87 -33.37 -11.07 -3.92
C GLN A 87 -32.67 -10.48 -5.15
N ASN A 88 -31.98 -11.31 -5.93
CA ASN A 88 -31.08 -10.84 -6.98
C ASN A 88 -31.60 -11.06 -8.41
N GLU A 89 -32.67 -11.84 -8.58
CA GLU A 89 -33.27 -12.18 -9.87
C GLU A 89 -32.19 -12.58 -10.91
N ASN A 90 -32.17 -11.94 -12.09
CA ASN A 90 -31.21 -12.17 -13.16
C ASN A 90 -30.05 -11.18 -13.21
N ARG A 91 -29.84 -10.36 -12.17
CA ARG A 91 -28.94 -9.18 -12.25
C ARG A 91 -27.54 -9.41 -11.70
N PHE A 92 -27.31 -10.52 -11.00
CA PHE A 92 -26.08 -10.71 -10.23
C PHE A 92 -24.95 -11.33 -11.05
N PHE A 93 -25.19 -12.49 -11.66
CA PHE A 93 -24.19 -13.17 -12.47
C PHE A 93 -24.27 -12.68 -13.92
N LYS A 94 -23.11 -12.55 -14.56
CA LYS A 94 -23.02 -12.22 -15.99
C LYS A 94 -23.09 -13.48 -16.84
N ASP A 95 -23.55 -13.32 -18.07
CA ASP A 95 -23.46 -14.34 -19.10
C ASP A 95 -22.03 -14.85 -19.29
N ARG A 96 -21.89 -16.18 -19.33
CA ARG A 96 -20.61 -16.87 -19.46
C ARG A 96 -20.15 -16.92 -20.92
N ASN A 97 -19.95 -15.75 -21.53
CA ASN A 97 -19.48 -15.61 -22.93
C ASN A 97 -18.08 -16.20 -23.20
N TRP A 98 -17.38 -16.63 -22.16
CA TRP A 98 -16.09 -17.33 -22.25
C TRP A 98 -16.23 -18.86 -22.37
N LEU A 99 -17.45 -19.41 -22.22
CA LEU A 99 -17.68 -20.85 -22.06
C LEU A 99 -16.99 -21.70 -23.14
N LEU A 100 -17.21 -21.42 -24.42
CA LEU A 100 -16.64 -22.20 -25.53
C LEU A 100 -15.12 -22.01 -25.70
N LYS A 101 -14.53 -21.00 -25.07
CA LYS A 101 -13.06 -20.86 -25.06
C LYS A 101 -12.43 -21.84 -24.10
N GLU A 102 -13.05 -22.03 -22.93
CA GLU A 102 -12.56 -22.95 -21.89
C GLU A 102 -13.06 -24.39 -22.11
N PHE A 103 -14.24 -24.54 -22.73
CA PHE A 103 -14.89 -25.83 -23.02
C PHE A 103 -15.32 -25.91 -24.50
N PRO A 104 -14.36 -26.02 -25.45
CA PRO A 104 -14.65 -26.12 -26.87
C PRO A 104 -15.51 -27.36 -27.23
N GLU A 105 -15.52 -28.39 -26.37
CA GLU A 105 -16.36 -29.60 -26.47
C GLU A 105 -17.85 -29.30 -26.66
N LEU A 106 -18.29 -28.14 -26.16
CA LEU A 106 -19.69 -27.72 -26.17
C LEU A 106 -20.10 -27.05 -27.50
N ASP A 107 -19.16 -26.80 -28.41
CA ASP A 107 -19.46 -26.30 -29.75
C ASP A 107 -19.97 -27.44 -30.65
N VAL A 108 -21.10 -27.23 -31.34
CA VAL A 108 -21.65 -28.21 -32.30
C VAL A 108 -20.73 -28.49 -33.48
N ASN A 109 -19.85 -27.54 -33.80
CA ASN A 109 -18.90 -27.63 -34.92
C ASN A 109 -17.58 -28.30 -34.51
N ASP A 110 -17.41 -28.64 -33.24
CA ASP A 110 -16.27 -29.40 -32.78
C ASP A 110 -16.26 -30.79 -33.45
N GLU A 111 -15.07 -31.28 -33.83
CA GLU A 111 -14.89 -32.55 -34.52
C GLU A 111 -15.55 -33.73 -33.79
N ARG A 112 -15.60 -33.67 -32.44
CA ARG A 112 -16.24 -34.68 -31.57
C ARG A 112 -17.76 -34.74 -31.73
N ASN A 113 -18.38 -33.69 -32.26
CA ASN A 113 -19.83 -33.53 -32.36
C ASN A 113 -20.36 -33.61 -33.80
N LEU A 114 -19.51 -33.56 -34.82
CA LEU A 114 -19.92 -33.49 -36.23
C LEU A 114 -20.80 -34.69 -36.66
N GLU A 115 -20.43 -35.89 -36.25
CA GLU A 115 -21.12 -37.14 -36.59
C GLU A 115 -22.36 -37.41 -35.72
N LYS A 116 -22.58 -36.63 -34.65
CA LYS A 116 -23.73 -36.82 -33.75
C LYS A 116 -25.00 -36.25 -34.39
N GLU A 117 -26.08 -37.03 -34.34
CA GLU A 117 -27.42 -36.58 -34.75
C GLU A 117 -27.95 -35.49 -33.81
N SER A 118 -27.70 -35.64 -32.51
CA SER A 118 -28.01 -34.65 -31.49
C SER A 118 -26.99 -34.73 -30.35
N VAL A 119 -26.59 -33.58 -29.83
CA VAL A 119 -25.70 -33.41 -28.68
C VAL A 119 -26.54 -33.08 -27.45
N LYS A 120 -26.53 -33.95 -26.44
CA LYS A 120 -27.30 -33.78 -25.21
C LYS A 120 -26.42 -33.34 -24.06
N ILE A 121 -26.76 -32.20 -23.46
CA ILE A 121 -25.96 -31.54 -22.43
C ILE A 121 -26.79 -31.37 -21.17
N LEU A 122 -26.20 -31.57 -20.00
CA LEU A 122 -26.78 -31.16 -18.72
C LEU A 122 -25.94 -30.05 -18.08
N GLU A 123 -26.51 -28.87 -17.90
CA GLU A 123 -25.97 -27.83 -17.01
C GLU A 123 -26.49 -28.04 -15.59
N VAL A 124 -25.57 -28.24 -14.65
CA VAL A 124 -25.87 -28.35 -13.22
C VAL A 124 -25.57 -27.03 -12.52
N GLY A 125 -26.45 -26.61 -11.60
CA GLY A 125 -26.35 -25.30 -10.94
C GLY A 125 -26.59 -24.16 -11.92
N CYS A 126 -27.61 -24.31 -12.79
CA CYS A 126 -27.82 -23.39 -13.90
C CYS A 126 -28.22 -21.98 -13.47
N GLY A 127 -28.66 -21.81 -12.22
CA GLY A 127 -29.23 -20.57 -11.73
C GLY A 127 -30.36 -20.10 -12.64
N VAL A 128 -30.23 -18.86 -13.12
CA VAL A 128 -31.17 -18.23 -14.06
C VAL A 128 -30.79 -18.41 -15.54
N GLY A 129 -29.81 -19.26 -15.86
CA GLY A 129 -29.48 -19.62 -17.25
C GLY A 129 -28.31 -18.85 -17.89
N ASN A 130 -27.37 -18.31 -17.10
CA ASN A 130 -26.21 -17.53 -17.60
C ASN A 130 -25.19 -18.36 -18.43
N THR A 131 -25.42 -19.65 -18.61
CA THR A 131 -24.67 -20.55 -19.50
C THR A 131 -25.61 -21.17 -20.50
N THR A 132 -26.78 -21.62 -20.03
CA THR A 132 -27.90 -22.07 -20.85
C THR A 132 -28.16 -21.17 -22.06
N PHE A 133 -28.46 -19.88 -21.85
CA PHE A 133 -28.84 -19.00 -22.95
C PHE A 133 -27.67 -18.64 -23.88
N PRO A 134 -26.47 -18.27 -23.39
CA PRO A 134 -25.32 -18.05 -24.27
C PRO A 134 -24.96 -19.26 -25.12
N LEU A 135 -24.98 -20.47 -24.55
CA LEU A 135 -24.68 -21.69 -25.29
C LEU A 135 -25.72 -21.95 -26.38
N MET A 136 -27.00 -21.70 -26.10
CA MET A 136 -28.08 -21.79 -27.08
C MET A 136 -27.95 -20.75 -28.18
N GLN A 137 -27.55 -19.51 -27.86
CA GLN A 137 -27.39 -18.43 -28.84
C GLN A 137 -26.28 -18.73 -29.85
N VAL A 138 -25.11 -19.18 -29.38
CA VAL A 138 -23.97 -19.49 -30.27
C VAL A 138 -24.31 -20.64 -31.22
N ASN A 139 -25.14 -21.59 -30.76
CA ASN A 139 -25.51 -22.77 -31.54
C ASN A 139 -26.87 -22.66 -32.25
N ASN A 140 -27.58 -21.52 -32.15
CA ASN A 140 -28.99 -21.39 -32.58
C ASN A 140 -29.21 -21.63 -34.09
N SER A 141 -28.16 -21.49 -34.89
CA SER A 141 -28.19 -21.76 -36.34
C SER A 141 -28.20 -23.25 -36.69
N VAL A 142 -28.03 -24.15 -35.71
CA VAL A 142 -27.90 -25.60 -35.91
C VAL A 142 -28.83 -26.32 -34.91
N SER A 143 -29.87 -26.99 -35.40
CA SER A 143 -30.88 -27.70 -34.57
C SER A 143 -30.36 -29.00 -33.91
N LYS A 144 -29.07 -29.07 -33.56
CA LYS A 144 -28.39 -30.29 -33.08
C LYS A 144 -28.23 -30.38 -31.55
N ILE A 145 -28.45 -29.31 -30.78
CA ILE A 145 -28.31 -29.35 -29.30
C ILE A 145 -29.65 -29.52 -28.61
N PHE A 146 -29.67 -30.38 -27.59
CA PHE A 146 -30.70 -30.40 -26.56
C PHE A 146 -30.07 -30.17 -25.18
N LEU A 147 -30.56 -29.17 -24.45
CA LEU A 147 -29.97 -28.73 -23.20
C LEU A 147 -30.90 -28.99 -22.00
N HIS A 148 -30.44 -29.81 -21.08
CA HIS A 148 -31.03 -29.96 -19.76
C HIS A 148 -30.38 -28.97 -18.80
N SER A 149 -31.16 -28.28 -17.98
CA SER A 149 -30.66 -27.33 -17.00
C SER A 149 -31.29 -27.63 -15.65
N CYS A 150 -30.48 -27.83 -14.62
CA CYS A 150 -30.99 -28.09 -13.28
C CYS A 150 -30.33 -27.20 -12.23
N ASP A 151 -31.12 -26.86 -11.23
CA ASP A 151 -30.70 -26.12 -10.04
C ASP A 151 -31.55 -26.60 -8.87
N TYR A 152 -30.98 -26.65 -7.67
CA TYR A 152 -31.76 -27.06 -6.51
C TYR A 152 -32.62 -25.91 -5.97
N ALA A 153 -32.41 -24.66 -6.40
CA ALA A 153 -33.22 -23.51 -6.03
C ALA A 153 -34.45 -23.35 -6.95
N PRO A 154 -35.69 -23.54 -6.44
CA PRO A 154 -36.90 -23.43 -7.24
C PRO A 154 -37.11 -22.07 -7.90
N ASN A 155 -36.75 -20.97 -7.22
CA ASN A 155 -36.90 -19.63 -7.79
C ASN A 155 -35.97 -19.40 -8.99
N ALA A 156 -34.77 -20.01 -9.00
CA ALA A 156 -33.84 -19.89 -10.10
C ALA A 156 -34.42 -20.51 -11.40
N ILE A 157 -34.95 -21.73 -11.29
CA ILE A 157 -35.64 -22.43 -12.39
C ILE A 157 -36.89 -21.67 -12.86
N LYS A 158 -37.66 -21.10 -11.93
CA LYS A 158 -38.83 -20.28 -12.26
C LYS A 158 -38.43 -19.06 -13.11
N VAL A 159 -37.37 -18.34 -12.71
CA VAL A 159 -36.87 -17.18 -13.45
C VAL A 159 -36.33 -17.61 -14.81
N LEU A 160 -35.55 -18.69 -14.89
CA LEU A 160 -35.03 -19.25 -16.14
C LEU A 160 -36.18 -19.54 -17.14
N LYS A 161 -37.22 -20.27 -16.71
CA LYS A 161 -38.39 -20.61 -17.54
C LYS A 161 -39.22 -19.40 -17.97
N SER A 162 -39.14 -18.28 -17.25
CA SER A 162 -39.89 -17.06 -17.56
C SER A 162 -39.25 -16.19 -18.64
N GLN A 163 -38.01 -16.48 -19.04
CA GLN A 163 -37.33 -15.70 -20.08
C GLN A 163 -37.89 -16.00 -21.47
N GLU A 164 -38.03 -14.96 -22.30
CA GLU A 164 -38.59 -15.09 -23.66
C GLU A 164 -37.78 -16.05 -24.56
N THR A 165 -36.49 -16.24 -24.25
CA THR A 165 -35.59 -17.13 -24.97
C THR A 165 -35.70 -18.60 -24.57
N TYR A 166 -36.54 -18.93 -23.58
CA TYR A 166 -36.76 -20.32 -23.16
C TYR A 166 -37.62 -21.07 -24.18
N ASP A 167 -37.06 -22.14 -24.77
CA ASP A 167 -37.72 -22.95 -25.79
C ASP A 167 -37.78 -24.42 -25.34
N CYS A 168 -38.96 -24.85 -24.89
CA CYS A 168 -39.18 -26.22 -24.41
C CYS A 168 -38.92 -27.32 -25.46
N SER A 169 -38.81 -26.98 -26.74
CA SER A 169 -38.43 -27.95 -27.78
C SER A 169 -36.92 -28.22 -27.85
N LYS A 170 -36.10 -27.32 -27.28
CA LYS A 170 -34.64 -27.37 -27.31
C LYS A 170 -33.99 -27.46 -25.93
N MET A 171 -34.73 -27.12 -24.88
CA MET A 171 -34.23 -27.18 -23.52
C MET A 171 -35.28 -27.63 -22.50
N ASN A 172 -34.82 -28.29 -21.44
CA ASN A 172 -35.64 -28.68 -20.30
C ASN A 172 -34.98 -28.20 -19.00
N ALA A 173 -35.63 -27.28 -18.30
CA ALA A 173 -35.20 -26.84 -16.98
C ALA A 173 -36.01 -27.50 -15.85
N PHE A 174 -35.37 -27.97 -14.79
CA PHE A 174 -36.04 -28.63 -13.67
C PHE A 174 -35.32 -28.44 -12.33
N VAL A 175 -36.05 -28.61 -11.23
CA VAL A 175 -35.47 -28.48 -9.89
C VAL A 175 -34.85 -29.81 -9.48
N TRP A 176 -33.59 -29.81 -9.11
CA TRP A 176 -32.92 -31.02 -8.65
C TRP A 176 -31.78 -30.72 -7.67
N ASP A 177 -31.88 -31.30 -6.48
CA ASP A 177 -30.73 -31.50 -5.60
C ASP A 177 -30.00 -32.76 -6.04
N ILE A 178 -28.84 -32.58 -6.68
CA ILE A 178 -28.05 -33.69 -7.23
C ILE A 178 -27.53 -34.66 -6.17
N THR A 179 -27.59 -34.30 -4.88
CA THR A 179 -27.27 -35.21 -3.77
C THR A 179 -28.39 -36.22 -3.50
N GLN A 180 -29.58 -35.99 -4.08
CA GLN A 180 -30.75 -36.87 -4.05
C GLN A 180 -30.93 -37.61 -5.38
N PRO A 181 -31.65 -38.75 -5.39
CA PRO A 181 -31.94 -39.47 -6.63
C PRO A 181 -32.53 -38.57 -7.73
N PRO A 182 -32.21 -38.80 -9.01
CA PRO A 182 -32.73 -38.00 -10.12
C PRO A 182 -34.27 -37.98 -10.15
N PRO A 183 -34.91 -36.80 -10.32
CA PRO A 183 -36.36 -36.69 -10.49
C PRO A 183 -36.81 -37.21 -11.86
N GLU A 184 -38.12 -37.34 -12.07
CA GLU A 184 -38.68 -37.85 -13.34
C GLU A 184 -38.33 -36.98 -14.55
N GLU A 185 -38.14 -35.68 -14.35
CA GLU A 185 -37.76 -34.73 -15.39
C GLU A 185 -36.28 -34.80 -15.77
N ALA A 186 -35.45 -35.50 -15.00
CA ALA A 186 -34.04 -35.64 -15.26
C ALA A 186 -33.78 -36.52 -16.51
N PRO A 187 -32.63 -36.33 -17.18
CA PRO A 187 -32.21 -37.22 -18.25
C PRO A 187 -32.21 -38.69 -17.80
N THR A 188 -32.50 -39.61 -18.72
CA THR A 188 -32.36 -41.04 -18.43
C THR A 188 -30.88 -41.41 -18.26
N PRO A 189 -30.54 -42.49 -17.52
CA PRO A 189 -29.18 -43.00 -17.45
C PRO A 189 -28.57 -43.22 -18.84
N GLU A 190 -27.25 -43.04 -18.93
CA GLU A 190 -26.45 -43.22 -20.16
C GLU A 190 -26.99 -42.45 -21.39
N SER A 191 -27.54 -41.25 -21.20
CA SER A 191 -28.18 -40.49 -22.28
C SER A 191 -27.45 -39.19 -22.65
N LEU A 192 -26.56 -38.70 -21.81
CA LEU A 192 -25.87 -37.43 -21.98
C LEU A 192 -24.50 -37.59 -22.66
N ASP A 193 -24.17 -36.60 -23.50
CA ASP A 193 -22.83 -36.45 -24.07
C ASP A 193 -21.92 -35.65 -23.12
N TYR A 194 -22.48 -34.60 -22.52
CA TYR A 194 -21.75 -33.68 -21.65
C TYR A 194 -22.54 -33.34 -20.39
N VAL A 195 -21.86 -33.30 -19.25
CA VAL A 195 -22.34 -32.69 -18.00
C VAL A 195 -21.44 -31.51 -17.70
N VAL A 196 -22.01 -30.34 -17.42
CA VAL A 196 -21.28 -29.09 -17.13
C VAL A 196 -21.54 -28.68 -15.70
N CYS A 197 -20.47 -28.54 -14.91
CA CYS A 197 -20.50 -28.09 -13.53
C CYS A 197 -19.58 -26.87 -13.37
N ILE A 198 -20.16 -25.69 -13.11
CA ILE A 198 -19.41 -24.45 -12.89
C ILE A 198 -19.74 -23.89 -11.51
N TYR A 199 -18.79 -23.98 -10.58
CA TYR A 199 -18.92 -23.62 -9.17
C TYR A 199 -20.01 -24.41 -8.43
N VAL A 200 -20.14 -25.70 -8.77
CA VAL A 200 -21.21 -26.58 -8.28
C VAL A 200 -20.70 -27.49 -7.18
N LEU A 201 -19.65 -28.25 -7.43
CA LEU A 201 -19.17 -29.24 -6.46
C LEU A 201 -18.65 -28.54 -5.21
N SER A 202 -18.05 -27.36 -5.35
CA SER A 202 -17.64 -26.53 -4.22
C SER A 202 -18.81 -26.05 -3.36
N ALA A 203 -20.03 -25.97 -3.88
CA ALA A 203 -21.19 -25.55 -3.10
C ALA A 203 -21.80 -26.70 -2.26
N ILE A 204 -21.32 -27.92 -2.42
CA ILE A 204 -21.86 -29.13 -1.79
C ILE A 204 -21.01 -29.50 -0.57
N HIS A 205 -21.68 -29.99 0.48
CA HIS A 205 -20.97 -30.52 1.65
C HIS A 205 -20.12 -31.75 1.25
N PRO A 206 -18.86 -31.88 1.69
CA PRO A 206 -17.95 -32.97 1.29
C PRO A 206 -18.57 -34.37 1.36
N ASP A 207 -19.27 -34.68 2.45
CA ASP A 207 -19.94 -35.97 2.67
C ASP A 207 -20.98 -36.36 1.59
N ASN A 208 -21.49 -35.39 0.83
CA ASN A 208 -22.50 -35.60 -0.19
C ASN A 208 -21.94 -35.55 -1.63
N ILE A 209 -20.65 -35.22 -1.81
CA ILE A 209 -20.08 -35.08 -3.16
C ILE A 209 -20.04 -36.43 -3.89
N HIS A 210 -19.71 -37.53 -3.20
CA HIS A 210 -19.76 -38.87 -3.81
C HIS A 210 -21.15 -39.23 -4.36
N LYS A 211 -22.22 -38.89 -3.62
CA LYS A 211 -23.59 -39.12 -4.10
C LYS A 211 -23.89 -38.29 -5.35
N ALA A 212 -23.53 -37.01 -5.31
CA ALA A 212 -23.69 -36.11 -6.45
C ALA A 212 -22.96 -36.63 -7.70
N LEU A 213 -21.69 -37.01 -7.57
CA LEU A 213 -20.90 -37.56 -8.67
C LEU A 213 -21.45 -38.89 -9.18
N SER A 214 -21.87 -39.79 -8.29
CA SER A 214 -22.50 -41.05 -8.69
C SER A 214 -23.75 -40.82 -9.53
N HIS A 215 -24.62 -39.87 -9.16
CA HIS A 215 -25.80 -39.55 -9.97
C HIS A 215 -25.40 -38.91 -11.30
N LEU A 216 -24.52 -37.91 -11.31
CA LEU A 216 -24.13 -37.21 -12.54
C LEU A 216 -23.42 -38.13 -13.55
N THR A 217 -22.49 -38.96 -13.08
CA THR A 217 -21.74 -39.89 -13.93
C THR A 217 -22.62 -40.99 -14.50
N SER A 218 -23.66 -41.44 -13.78
CA SER A 218 -24.62 -42.43 -14.29
C SER A 218 -25.46 -41.94 -15.48
N LEU A 219 -25.57 -40.62 -15.67
CA LEU A 219 -26.29 -40.03 -16.79
C LEU A 219 -25.46 -39.95 -18.07
N LEU A 220 -24.13 -40.06 -17.98
CA LEU A 220 -23.22 -39.99 -19.12
C LEU A 220 -23.22 -41.29 -19.90
N LYS A 221 -23.23 -41.19 -21.24
CA LYS A 221 -22.93 -42.32 -22.13
C LYS A 221 -21.50 -42.80 -21.89
N PRO A 222 -21.16 -44.05 -22.27
CA PRO A 222 -19.76 -44.45 -22.43
C PRO A 222 -19.02 -43.46 -23.34
N GLY A 223 -17.93 -42.86 -22.83
CA GLY A 223 -17.18 -41.81 -23.52
C GLY A 223 -17.73 -40.38 -23.40
N GLY A 224 -18.84 -40.18 -22.66
CA GLY A 224 -19.33 -38.85 -22.29
C GLY A 224 -18.37 -38.13 -21.34
N MET A 225 -18.45 -36.79 -21.29
CA MET A 225 -17.49 -35.97 -20.53
C MET A 225 -18.16 -35.14 -19.44
N LEU A 226 -17.52 -35.08 -18.27
CA LEU A 226 -17.81 -34.10 -17.22
C LEU A 226 -16.87 -32.90 -17.40
N LEU A 227 -17.44 -31.72 -17.62
CA LEU A 227 -16.73 -30.46 -17.78
C LEU A 227 -16.88 -29.66 -16.48
N LEU A 228 -15.77 -29.43 -15.79
CA LEU A 228 -15.77 -28.93 -14.42
C LEU A 228 -14.93 -27.65 -14.30
N LYS A 229 -15.48 -26.63 -13.63
CA LYS A 229 -14.74 -25.45 -13.16
C LYS A 229 -15.19 -25.11 -11.74
N ASP A 230 -14.31 -25.29 -10.76
CA ASP A 230 -14.62 -25.10 -9.34
C ASP A 230 -13.50 -24.38 -8.59
N TYR A 231 -13.71 -24.06 -7.31
CA TYR A 231 -12.72 -23.35 -6.49
C TYR A 231 -11.58 -24.27 -6.05
N GLY A 232 -10.35 -23.85 -6.35
CA GLY A 232 -9.14 -24.52 -5.91
C GLY A 232 -8.59 -23.98 -4.58
N ARG A 233 -7.73 -24.77 -3.95
CA ARG A 233 -7.03 -24.37 -2.72
C ARG A 233 -6.23 -23.09 -2.93
N TYR A 234 -6.29 -22.20 -1.94
CA TYR A 234 -5.67 -20.87 -1.94
C TYR A 234 -6.25 -19.89 -2.97
N ASP A 235 -7.44 -20.16 -3.52
CA ASP A 235 -8.15 -19.16 -4.29
C ASP A 235 -8.27 -17.85 -3.49
N LEU A 236 -8.18 -16.71 -4.18
CA LEU A 236 -8.27 -15.40 -3.54
C LEU A 236 -9.58 -15.22 -2.75
N ALA A 237 -10.67 -15.89 -3.15
CA ALA A 237 -11.91 -15.95 -2.39
C ALA A 237 -11.69 -16.61 -1.01
N GLN A 238 -10.90 -17.68 -0.93
CA GLN A 238 -10.52 -18.33 0.32
C GLN A 238 -9.68 -17.41 1.19
N LEU A 239 -8.60 -16.85 0.61
CA LEU A 239 -7.62 -16.05 1.37
C LEU A 239 -8.21 -14.76 1.93
N ARG A 240 -9.29 -14.25 1.33
CA ARG A 240 -10.00 -13.05 1.78
C ARG A 240 -10.99 -13.29 2.91
N PHE A 241 -11.30 -14.55 3.24
CA PHE A 241 -12.18 -14.81 4.36
C PHE A 241 -11.56 -14.33 5.66
N LYS A 242 -12.37 -13.60 6.41
CA LYS A 242 -12.06 -13.11 7.76
C LYS A 242 -12.57 -14.12 8.78
N LYS A 243 -12.57 -13.74 10.06
CA LYS A 243 -13.14 -14.54 11.15
C LYS A 243 -14.58 -15.00 10.87
N ASP A 244 -14.97 -16.11 11.49
CA ASP A 244 -16.33 -16.66 11.49
C ASP A 244 -16.81 -17.09 10.09
N ARG A 245 -15.91 -17.68 9.29
CA ARG A 245 -16.21 -18.15 7.93
C ARG A 245 -15.85 -19.62 7.67
N LEU A 246 -14.73 -20.09 8.22
CA LEU A 246 -14.32 -21.50 8.10
C LEU A 246 -15.25 -22.38 8.95
N ILE A 247 -15.89 -23.38 8.34
CA ILE A 247 -16.72 -24.37 9.02
C ILE A 247 -15.82 -25.49 9.51
N ASP A 248 -15.31 -26.31 8.58
CA ASP A 248 -14.36 -27.37 8.90
C ASP A 248 -13.52 -27.78 7.69
N GLY A 249 -12.31 -28.27 7.93
CA GLY A 249 -11.37 -28.66 6.87
C GLY A 249 -11.16 -27.55 5.82
N ASN A 250 -11.65 -27.80 4.61
CA ASN A 250 -11.60 -26.86 3.48
C ASN A 250 -12.98 -26.25 3.13
N LEU A 251 -13.99 -26.45 3.98
CA LEU A 251 -15.36 -25.96 3.83
C LEU A 251 -15.56 -24.63 4.58
N TYR A 252 -16.08 -23.64 3.86
CA TYR A 252 -16.36 -22.29 4.37
C TYR A 252 -17.81 -21.89 4.09
N CYS A 253 -18.27 -20.85 4.78
CA CYS A 253 -19.49 -20.12 4.45
C CYS A 253 -19.18 -18.72 3.92
N ARG A 254 -19.93 -18.29 2.92
CA ARG A 254 -19.86 -16.94 2.35
C ARG A 254 -20.63 -15.92 3.20
N GLY A 255 -20.55 -14.65 2.80
CA GLY A 255 -21.25 -13.54 3.45
C GLY A 255 -22.76 -13.76 3.61
N ASP A 256 -23.37 -14.33 2.57
CA ASP A 256 -24.78 -14.69 2.43
C ASP A 256 -25.15 -16.04 3.06
N GLY A 257 -24.18 -16.75 3.65
CA GLY A 257 -24.38 -18.06 4.29
C GLY A 257 -24.28 -19.26 3.33
N THR A 258 -24.10 -19.04 2.03
CA THR A 258 -23.89 -20.14 1.07
C THR A 258 -22.56 -20.85 1.31
N LEU A 259 -22.49 -22.15 1.03
CA LEU A 259 -21.29 -22.96 1.24
C LEU A 259 -20.28 -22.80 0.11
N VAL A 260 -19.00 -22.97 0.44
CA VAL A 260 -17.91 -23.09 -0.54
C VAL A 260 -16.79 -23.97 -0.01
N TYR A 261 -16.45 -25.02 -0.74
CA TYR A 261 -15.33 -25.93 -0.52
C TYR A 261 -14.20 -25.61 -1.49
N PHE A 262 -12.96 -25.67 -1.00
CA PHE A 262 -11.76 -25.40 -1.80
C PHE A 262 -10.96 -26.69 -1.99
N PHE A 263 -11.00 -27.22 -3.22
CA PHE A 263 -10.39 -28.51 -3.56
C PHE A 263 -8.87 -28.42 -3.69
N GLU A 264 -8.18 -29.46 -3.23
CA GLU A 264 -6.83 -29.77 -3.72
C GLU A 264 -6.94 -30.52 -5.07
N MET A 265 -5.94 -30.34 -5.94
CA MET A 265 -6.02 -30.92 -7.30
C MET A 265 -6.03 -32.45 -7.24
N GLU A 266 -5.15 -33.01 -6.42
CA GLU A 266 -4.99 -34.44 -6.22
C GLU A 266 -6.25 -35.06 -5.59
N GLU A 267 -6.88 -34.36 -4.65
CA GLU A 267 -8.15 -34.76 -4.03
C GLU A 267 -9.26 -34.89 -5.08
N LEU A 268 -9.42 -33.87 -5.92
CA LEU A 268 -10.46 -33.85 -6.95
C LEU A 268 -10.22 -34.91 -8.04
N GLU A 269 -8.96 -35.15 -8.42
CA GLU A 269 -8.59 -36.18 -9.38
C GLU A 269 -8.95 -37.58 -8.86
N LEU A 270 -8.57 -37.90 -7.62
CA LEU A 270 -8.88 -39.18 -6.98
C LEU A 270 -10.40 -39.39 -6.89
N LEU A 271 -11.11 -38.37 -6.42
CA LEU A 271 -12.56 -38.39 -6.27
C LEU A 271 -13.28 -38.69 -7.59
N LEU A 272 -12.85 -38.10 -8.70
CA LEU A 272 -13.43 -38.35 -10.02
C LEU A 272 -13.09 -39.75 -10.54
N ALA A 273 -11.86 -40.22 -10.32
CA ALA A 273 -11.43 -41.55 -10.73
C ALA A 273 -12.23 -42.67 -10.03
N GLU A 274 -12.57 -42.49 -8.75
CA GLU A 274 -13.42 -43.43 -8.00
C GLU A 274 -14.83 -43.57 -8.58
N HIS A 275 -15.31 -42.58 -9.34
CA HIS A 275 -16.60 -42.61 -10.04
C HIS A 275 -16.46 -42.96 -11.53
N GLY A 276 -15.37 -43.65 -11.90
CA GLY A 276 -15.17 -44.19 -13.25
C GLY A 276 -14.78 -43.16 -14.31
N MET A 277 -14.39 -41.95 -13.91
CA MET A 277 -13.96 -40.89 -14.83
C MET A 277 -12.46 -40.99 -15.13
N GLU A 278 -12.10 -40.84 -16.39
CA GLU A 278 -10.70 -40.75 -16.82
C GLU A 278 -10.31 -39.27 -17.01
N LYS A 279 -9.20 -38.83 -16.38
CA LYS A 279 -8.68 -37.46 -16.54
C LYS A 279 -8.23 -37.21 -17.98
N LYS A 280 -8.93 -36.33 -18.70
CA LYS A 280 -8.50 -35.82 -20.01
C LYS A 280 -7.66 -34.54 -19.89
N VAL A 281 -8.15 -33.54 -19.16
CA VAL A 281 -7.46 -32.26 -18.92
C VAL A 281 -7.77 -31.81 -17.49
N MET A 282 -6.75 -31.34 -16.77
CA MET A 282 -6.89 -30.70 -15.46
C MET A 282 -5.83 -29.60 -15.32
N HIS A 283 -6.27 -28.39 -14.97
CA HIS A 283 -5.41 -27.21 -14.89
C HIS A 283 -5.88 -26.28 -13.77
N VAL A 284 -4.96 -25.53 -13.16
CA VAL A 284 -5.27 -24.47 -12.19
C VAL A 284 -5.20 -23.11 -12.89
N ASP A 285 -6.34 -22.46 -13.02
CA ASP A 285 -6.45 -21.12 -13.60
C ASP A 285 -5.92 -20.05 -12.62
N ARG A 286 -4.68 -19.59 -12.82
CA ARG A 286 -4.05 -18.54 -11.99
C ARG A 286 -4.11 -17.20 -12.70
N ARG A 287 -4.90 -16.27 -12.15
CA ARG A 287 -5.04 -14.91 -12.71
C ARG A 287 -4.54 -13.83 -11.75
N LEU A 288 -3.69 -12.94 -12.23
CA LEU A 288 -3.32 -11.72 -11.52
C LEU A 288 -4.30 -10.61 -11.89
N ILE A 289 -5.02 -10.04 -10.92
CA ILE A 289 -5.93 -8.91 -11.12
C ILE A 289 -5.26 -7.62 -10.66
N VAL A 290 -5.20 -6.62 -11.54
CA VAL A 290 -4.42 -5.39 -11.29
C VAL A 290 -5.35 -4.24 -10.97
N ASN A 291 -5.23 -3.71 -9.75
CA ASN A 291 -5.94 -2.48 -9.36
C ASN A 291 -5.19 -1.25 -9.89
N ARG A 292 -5.58 -0.78 -11.08
CA ARG A 292 -4.99 0.39 -11.75
C ARG A 292 -5.06 1.69 -10.95
N ALA A 293 -5.92 1.81 -9.94
CA ALA A 293 -5.93 2.96 -9.05
C ALA A 293 -4.59 3.12 -8.29
N LYS A 294 -3.81 2.04 -8.13
CA LYS A 294 -2.48 2.09 -7.49
C LYS A 294 -1.37 2.67 -8.39
N GLN A 295 -1.52 2.64 -9.72
CA GLN A 295 -0.49 3.08 -10.67
C GLN A 295 -0.23 4.60 -10.58
N ASN A 296 -1.27 5.38 -10.25
CA ASN A 296 -1.22 6.84 -10.33
C ASN A 296 -0.78 7.55 -9.05
N LYS A 297 -0.30 6.87 -8.00
CA LYS A 297 0.05 7.55 -6.74
C LYS A 297 1.12 8.64 -6.92
N LYS A 298 2.20 8.36 -7.68
CA LYS A 298 3.26 9.35 -7.96
C LYS A 298 2.73 10.53 -8.80
N ALA A 299 1.93 10.24 -9.84
CA ALA A 299 1.34 11.27 -10.70
C ALA A 299 0.28 12.13 -9.97
N LEU A 300 -0.56 11.51 -9.15
CA LEU A 300 -1.56 12.18 -8.32
C LEU A 300 -0.91 13.04 -7.25
N LEU A 301 0.13 12.53 -6.58
CA LEU A 301 0.91 13.29 -5.62
C LEU A 301 1.53 14.52 -6.28
N ARG A 302 2.15 14.35 -7.46
CA ARG A 302 2.70 15.45 -8.24
C ARG A 302 1.62 16.48 -8.58
N LEU A 303 0.49 16.07 -9.16
CA LEU A 303 -0.60 16.97 -9.51
C LEU A 303 -1.13 17.74 -8.29
N SER A 304 -1.26 17.05 -7.15
CA SER A 304 -1.70 17.67 -5.90
C SER A 304 -0.70 18.71 -5.41
N CYS A 305 0.59 18.38 -5.40
CA CYS A 305 1.66 19.30 -5.00
C CYS A 305 1.72 20.51 -5.92
N GLU A 306 1.75 20.30 -7.24
CA GLU A 306 1.80 21.40 -8.22
C GLU A 306 0.58 22.30 -8.15
N SER A 307 -0.63 21.74 -7.99
CA SER A 307 -1.85 22.53 -7.87
C SER A 307 -1.85 23.41 -6.62
N LEU A 308 -1.43 22.83 -5.49
CA LEU A 308 -1.41 23.56 -4.23
C LEU A 308 -0.38 24.72 -4.24
N LYS A 309 0.71 24.66 -5.02
CA LYS A 309 1.73 25.75 -5.06
C LYS A 309 1.11 27.09 -5.42
N PHE A 310 0.06 27.07 -6.23
CA PHE A 310 -0.65 28.25 -6.69
C PHE A 310 -1.91 28.55 -5.87
N ARG A 311 -2.11 27.86 -4.73
CA ARG A 311 -3.26 28.06 -3.85
C ARG A 311 -3.52 29.52 -3.49
N PRO A 312 -2.52 30.35 -3.10
CA PRO A 312 -2.78 31.76 -2.76
C PRO A 312 -3.50 32.50 -3.90
N VAL A 313 -3.05 32.27 -5.14
CA VAL A 313 -3.68 32.85 -6.34
C VAL A 313 -5.08 32.27 -6.55
N PHE A 314 -5.25 30.96 -6.40
CA PHE A 314 -6.54 30.30 -6.60
C PHE A 314 -7.58 30.70 -5.55
N ASP A 315 -7.16 30.91 -4.30
CA ASP A 315 -8.03 31.41 -3.23
C ASP A 315 -8.52 32.82 -3.56
N GLU A 316 -7.66 33.71 -4.06
CA GLU A 316 -8.06 35.05 -4.54
C GLU A 316 -9.00 34.97 -5.76
N ILE A 317 -8.70 34.12 -6.74
CA ILE A 317 -9.58 33.90 -7.90
C ILE A 317 -10.98 33.44 -7.44
N LEU A 318 -11.06 32.56 -6.45
CA LEU A 318 -12.33 32.03 -5.93
C LEU A 318 -13.06 32.98 -4.97
N GLN A 319 -12.50 34.15 -4.63
CA GLN A 319 -13.21 35.22 -3.92
C GLN A 319 -14.12 36.04 -4.85
N ASP A 320 -13.85 36.04 -6.16
CA ASP A 320 -14.72 36.69 -7.15
C ASP A 320 -16.14 36.12 -7.11
N ALA A 321 -17.14 36.99 -7.14
CA ALA A 321 -18.55 36.64 -6.92
C ALA A 321 -19.11 35.71 -8.02
N GLU A 322 -18.59 35.76 -9.24
CA GLU A 322 -19.00 34.88 -10.34
C GLU A 322 -18.28 33.53 -10.25
N LEU A 323 -16.97 33.58 -9.99
CA LEU A 323 -16.11 32.38 -9.96
C LEU A 323 -16.39 31.51 -8.73
N ARG A 324 -16.75 32.11 -7.58
CA ARG A 324 -17.15 31.36 -6.38
C ARG A 324 -18.35 30.43 -6.62
N LYS A 325 -19.22 30.75 -7.58
CA LYS A 325 -20.38 29.91 -7.95
C LYS A 325 -19.96 28.56 -8.54
N MET A 326 -18.73 28.42 -9.05
CA MET A 326 -18.20 27.15 -9.53
C MET A 326 -18.25 26.06 -8.46
N LYS A 327 -18.08 26.43 -7.18
CA LYS A 327 -18.17 25.49 -6.06
C LYS A 327 -19.53 24.82 -5.94
N SER A 328 -20.59 25.48 -6.41
CA SER A 328 -21.96 24.95 -6.40
C SER A 328 -22.31 24.09 -7.63
N ASP A 329 -21.39 23.93 -8.59
CA ASP A 329 -21.64 23.10 -9.77
C ASP A 329 -21.72 21.61 -9.36
N PRO A 330 -22.75 20.86 -9.80
CA PRO A 330 -22.95 19.47 -9.40
C PRO A 330 -21.75 18.59 -9.76
N ASN A 331 -21.02 18.91 -10.83
CA ASN A 331 -19.87 18.13 -11.28
C ASN A 331 -18.65 18.25 -10.37
N VAL A 332 -18.57 19.30 -9.53
CA VAL A 332 -17.52 19.43 -8.50
C VAL A 332 -18.03 19.17 -7.09
N SER A 333 -19.36 19.09 -6.89
CA SER A 333 -19.99 18.67 -5.64
C SER A 333 -19.47 19.41 -4.40
N GLY A 334 -19.16 20.70 -4.52
CA GLY A 334 -18.63 21.49 -3.39
C GLY A 334 -17.14 21.33 -3.11
N SER A 335 -16.38 20.52 -3.85
CA SER A 335 -14.93 20.37 -3.62
C SER A 335 -14.14 21.57 -4.13
N THR A 336 -13.50 22.28 -3.20
CA THR A 336 -12.58 23.37 -3.53
C THR A 336 -11.27 22.83 -4.11
N GLU A 337 -10.84 21.65 -3.65
CA GLU A 337 -9.61 20.98 -4.07
C GLU A 337 -9.66 20.60 -5.55
N LEU A 338 -10.81 20.10 -6.00
CA LEU A 338 -11.03 19.80 -7.41
C LEU A 338 -11.00 21.08 -8.27
N LEU A 339 -11.51 22.21 -7.75
CA LEU A 339 -11.40 23.51 -8.43
C LEU A 339 -9.94 23.96 -8.54
N TYR A 340 -9.10 23.75 -7.52
CA TYR A 340 -7.66 24.06 -7.62
C TYR A 340 -6.99 23.25 -8.72
N VAL A 341 -7.28 21.96 -8.85
CA VAL A 341 -6.73 21.12 -9.92
C VAL A 341 -7.18 21.61 -11.29
N LEU A 342 -8.45 21.99 -11.43
CA LEU A 342 -9.00 22.53 -12.67
C LEU A 342 -8.38 23.89 -13.03
N LEU A 343 -8.20 24.77 -12.05
CA LEU A 343 -7.53 26.07 -12.24
C LEU A 343 -6.05 25.89 -12.60
N TYR A 344 -5.36 24.96 -11.93
CA TYR A 344 -3.98 24.61 -12.24
C TYR A 344 -3.82 24.12 -13.67
N GLU A 345 -4.55 23.09 -14.10
CA GLU A 345 -4.44 22.58 -15.47
C GLU A 345 -4.83 23.64 -16.52
N THR A 346 -5.71 24.59 -16.17
CA THR A 346 -6.14 25.66 -17.07
C THR A 346 -5.13 26.79 -17.20
N LEU A 347 -4.53 27.23 -16.10
CA LEU A 347 -3.69 28.43 -16.06
C LEU A 347 -2.19 28.12 -16.09
N VAL A 348 -1.78 26.93 -15.67
CA VAL A 348 -0.38 26.54 -15.51
C VAL A 348 -0.03 25.26 -16.27
N GLY A 349 -0.87 24.23 -16.14
CA GLY A 349 -0.62 22.88 -16.62
C GLY A 349 -0.82 22.71 -18.13
N SER A 350 -1.19 21.48 -18.53
CA SER A 350 -1.24 21.06 -19.93
C SER A 350 -2.60 21.32 -20.62
N GLY A 351 -3.53 21.95 -19.89
CA GLY A 351 -4.91 22.12 -20.31
C GLY A 351 -5.80 20.92 -19.95
N LEU A 352 -7.10 21.13 -20.03
CA LEU A 352 -8.13 20.16 -19.62
C LEU A 352 -8.40 19.04 -20.67
N ASN A 353 -7.40 18.67 -21.47
CA ASN A 353 -7.57 17.70 -22.57
C ASN A 353 -7.79 16.26 -22.06
N ARG A 354 -7.30 15.96 -20.87
CA ARG A 354 -7.46 14.65 -20.19
C ARG A 354 -8.63 14.63 -19.21
N CYS A 355 -9.40 15.71 -19.16
CA CYS A 355 -10.53 15.89 -18.25
C CYS A 355 -11.83 15.46 -18.93
N SER A 356 -12.82 14.99 -18.15
CA SER A 356 -14.14 14.68 -18.70
C SER A 356 -14.82 15.94 -19.22
N ALA A 357 -15.77 15.79 -20.16
CA ALA A 357 -16.48 16.92 -20.74
C ALA A 357 -17.25 17.71 -19.68
N GLU A 358 -17.82 17.03 -18.69
CA GLU A 358 -18.57 17.61 -17.57
C GLU A 358 -17.69 18.54 -16.72
N LEU A 359 -16.52 18.05 -16.29
CA LEU A 359 -15.58 18.84 -15.50
C LEU A 359 -14.96 19.98 -16.31
N LYS A 360 -14.65 19.74 -17.59
CA LYS A 360 -14.16 20.78 -18.51
C LYS A 360 -15.15 21.93 -18.66
N ASN A 361 -16.45 21.64 -18.66
CA ASN A 361 -17.50 22.65 -18.78
C ASN A 361 -17.61 23.58 -17.57
N VAL A 362 -17.20 23.15 -16.37
CA VAL A 362 -17.19 23.97 -15.15
C VAL A 362 -16.33 25.22 -15.34
N ILE A 363 -15.14 25.04 -15.94
CA ILE A 363 -14.17 26.11 -16.22
C ILE A 363 -14.46 26.81 -17.54
N SER A 364 -14.76 26.05 -18.62
CA SER A 364 -14.81 26.60 -19.99
C SER A 364 -15.80 27.76 -20.13
N ARG A 365 -16.91 27.74 -19.37
CA ARG A 365 -17.91 28.82 -19.35
C ARG A 365 -17.41 30.12 -18.72
N ARG A 366 -16.37 30.05 -17.88
CA ARG A 366 -15.85 31.16 -17.07
C ARG A 366 -14.38 31.47 -17.36
N ILE A 367 -13.80 30.85 -18.39
CA ILE A 367 -12.36 30.94 -18.68
C ILE A 367 -11.88 32.37 -18.92
N LEU A 368 -12.70 33.21 -19.57
CA LEU A 368 -12.39 34.62 -19.80
C LEU A 368 -12.33 35.38 -18.46
N LYS A 369 -13.33 35.18 -17.59
CA LYS A 369 -13.37 35.81 -16.28
C LYS A 369 -12.24 35.35 -15.37
N ILE A 370 -11.90 34.06 -15.40
CA ILE A 370 -10.75 33.52 -14.65
C ILE A 370 -9.45 34.24 -15.07
N LYS A 371 -9.23 34.40 -16.38
CA LYS A 371 -8.03 35.10 -16.90
C LYS A 371 -8.03 36.60 -16.57
N GLU A 372 -9.19 37.24 -16.56
CA GLU A 372 -9.34 38.65 -16.17
C GLU A 372 -8.97 38.87 -14.69
N VAL A 373 -9.48 38.02 -13.79
CA VAL A 373 -9.19 38.09 -12.35
C VAL A 373 -7.71 37.78 -12.10
N GLU A 374 -7.16 36.74 -12.73
CA GLU A 374 -5.73 36.41 -12.63
C GLU A 374 -4.85 37.56 -13.12
N ALA A 375 -5.18 38.21 -14.24
CA ALA A 375 -4.45 39.36 -14.74
C ALA A 375 -4.46 40.55 -13.75
N THR A 376 -5.55 40.72 -12.99
CA THR A 376 -5.64 41.76 -11.96
C THR A 376 -4.71 41.45 -10.78
N ILE A 377 -4.75 40.22 -10.26
CA ILE A 377 -3.86 39.74 -9.18
C ILE A 377 -2.38 39.82 -9.61
N GLN A 378 -2.11 39.53 -10.88
CA GLN A 378 -0.80 39.63 -11.50
C GLN A 378 -0.26 41.08 -11.52
N VAL A 379 -1.09 42.07 -11.82
CA VAL A 379 -0.69 43.50 -11.78
C VAL A 379 -0.32 43.93 -10.36
N GLU A 380 -0.93 43.34 -9.34
CA GLU A 380 -0.61 43.57 -7.93
C GLU A 380 0.64 42.81 -7.45
N GLY A 381 1.34 42.10 -8.36
CA GLY A 381 2.56 41.37 -8.06
C GLY A 381 2.33 40.03 -7.34
N ARG A 382 1.09 39.54 -7.31
CA ARG A 382 0.70 38.29 -6.60
C ARG A 382 0.20 37.18 -7.53
N GLY A 383 0.19 37.40 -8.85
CA GLY A 383 -0.35 36.44 -9.82
C GLY A 383 0.55 35.23 -10.06
N ILE A 384 0.20 34.38 -11.03
CA ILE A 384 0.89 33.11 -11.29
C ILE A 384 2.38 33.30 -11.57
N LYS A 385 2.75 34.39 -12.24
CA LYS A 385 4.16 34.67 -12.56
C LYS A 385 4.99 34.91 -11.30
N SER A 386 4.44 35.61 -10.31
CA SER A 386 5.15 35.86 -9.03
C SER A 386 5.46 34.55 -8.30
N VAL A 387 4.51 33.60 -8.31
CA VAL A 387 4.71 32.26 -7.73
C VAL A 387 5.77 31.48 -8.51
N LYS A 388 5.76 31.54 -9.85
CA LYS A 388 6.79 30.90 -10.69
C LYS A 388 8.17 31.51 -10.47
N GLU A 389 8.29 32.83 -10.38
CA GLU A 389 9.54 33.55 -10.11
C GLU A 389 10.09 33.18 -8.72
N ALA A 390 9.22 33.10 -7.70
CA ALA A 390 9.60 32.62 -6.37
C ALA A 390 10.03 31.14 -6.38
N GLU A 391 9.34 30.29 -7.13
CA GLU A 391 9.71 28.88 -7.31
C GLU A 391 11.06 28.76 -8.03
N GLU A 392 11.33 29.56 -9.05
CA GLU A 392 12.58 29.53 -9.81
C GLU A 392 13.77 30.03 -8.98
N ALA A 393 13.55 31.02 -8.11
CA ALA A 393 14.51 31.42 -7.07
C ALA A 393 14.77 30.31 -6.05
N THR A 394 13.76 29.48 -5.74
CA THR A 394 13.87 28.34 -4.80
C THR A 394 14.49 27.10 -5.46
N LYS A 395 14.25 26.87 -6.76
CA LYS A 395 14.87 25.80 -7.57
C LYS A 395 16.37 25.95 -7.70
N LYS A 396 16.90 27.17 -7.60
CA LYS A 396 18.36 27.40 -7.51
C LYS A 396 18.99 26.83 -6.24
N LEU A 397 18.20 26.48 -5.23
CA LEU A 397 18.73 25.94 -3.99
C LEU A 397 18.89 24.43 -4.07
N GLU A 398 20.07 24.00 -4.50
CA GLU A 398 20.44 22.59 -4.62
C GLU A 398 20.95 22.04 -3.28
N ILE A 399 20.02 21.57 -2.46
CA ILE A 399 20.36 20.90 -1.19
C ILE A 399 20.82 19.46 -1.50
N PRO A 400 22.02 19.04 -1.06
CA PRO A 400 22.53 17.70 -1.30
C PRO A 400 21.71 16.65 -0.54
N ARG A 401 21.89 15.38 -0.89
CA ARG A 401 21.25 14.26 -0.20
C ARG A 401 22.16 13.74 0.90
N TYR A 402 21.68 13.80 2.14
CA TYR A 402 22.41 13.31 3.29
C TYR A 402 21.98 11.88 3.65
N ALA A 403 22.96 10.99 3.81
CA ALA A 403 22.72 9.63 4.28
C ALA A 403 23.72 9.27 5.38
N ARG A 404 23.20 8.89 6.54
CA ARG A 404 24.00 8.44 7.68
C ARG A 404 24.32 6.96 7.54
N ILE A 405 25.57 6.59 7.72
CA ILE A 405 25.99 5.18 7.80
C ILE A 405 25.40 4.58 9.07
N ASN A 406 24.68 3.47 8.94
CA ASN A 406 24.12 2.76 10.08
C ASN A 406 25.18 1.88 10.76
N THR A 407 25.96 2.45 11.66
CA THR A 407 27.06 1.75 12.36
C THR A 407 26.64 0.54 13.19
N LEU A 408 25.33 0.32 13.39
CA LEU A 408 24.79 -0.87 14.06
C LEU A 408 24.75 -2.11 13.15
N LYS A 409 24.78 -1.93 11.83
CA LYS A 409 24.76 -3.04 10.85
C LYS A 409 26.14 -3.39 10.31
N TRP A 410 27.03 -2.40 10.24
CA TRP A 410 28.33 -2.49 9.58
C TRP A 410 29.19 -1.28 9.95
N SER A 411 30.50 -1.42 9.79
CA SER A 411 31.47 -0.35 10.03
C SER A 411 31.48 0.69 8.91
N ALA A 412 31.97 1.89 9.21
CA ALA A 412 32.18 2.92 8.20
C ALA A 412 33.21 2.49 7.13
N GLU A 413 34.17 1.63 7.47
CA GLU A 413 35.15 1.10 6.53
C GLU A 413 34.51 0.12 5.53
N GLU A 414 33.70 -0.82 6.01
CA GLU A 414 32.94 -1.73 5.15
C GLU A 414 31.99 -0.97 4.23
N CYS A 415 31.34 0.07 4.74
CA CYS A 415 30.50 0.95 3.94
C CYS A 415 31.26 1.60 2.78
N ARG A 416 32.43 2.19 3.06
CA ARG A 416 33.24 2.85 2.04
C ARG A 416 33.75 1.86 0.99
N LYS A 417 34.27 0.70 1.41
CA LYS A 417 34.72 -0.35 0.48
C LYS A 417 33.61 -0.83 -0.43
N THR A 418 32.40 -0.98 0.09
CA THR A 418 31.25 -1.43 -0.70
C THR A 418 30.83 -0.36 -1.71
N LEU A 419 30.74 0.91 -1.28
CA LEU A 419 30.46 2.03 -2.16
C LEU A 419 31.52 2.16 -3.27
N GLU A 420 32.82 2.09 -2.95
CA GLU A 420 33.90 2.11 -3.94
C GLU A 420 33.81 0.93 -4.93
N SER A 421 33.41 -0.26 -4.46
CA SER A 421 33.21 -1.43 -5.33
C SER A 421 32.02 -1.29 -6.28
N GLU A 422 31.07 -0.42 -5.95
CA GLU A 422 29.93 -0.03 -6.78
C GLU A 422 30.19 1.27 -7.57
N GLU A 423 31.47 1.60 -7.77
CA GLU A 423 31.95 2.73 -8.60
C GLU A 423 31.62 4.13 -8.04
N TRP A 424 31.20 4.24 -6.77
CA TRP A 424 31.08 5.53 -6.10
C TRP A 424 32.45 6.16 -5.85
N LYS A 425 32.54 7.48 -6.07
CA LYS A 425 33.76 8.26 -5.85
C LYS A 425 33.68 8.98 -4.51
N ILE A 426 34.30 8.38 -3.50
CA ILE A 426 34.34 8.95 -2.15
C ILE A 426 35.49 9.95 -2.04
N HIS A 427 35.13 11.21 -1.88
CA HIS A 427 36.03 12.32 -1.62
C HIS A 427 36.25 12.49 -0.11
N GLY A 428 37.21 13.35 0.25
CA GLY A 428 37.46 13.72 1.64
C GLY A 428 36.29 14.49 2.29
N PRO A 429 36.49 15.00 3.50
CA PRO A 429 35.54 15.93 4.12
C PRO A 429 35.28 17.12 3.20
N ALA A 430 34.00 17.43 2.97
CA ALA A 430 33.59 18.63 2.25
C ALA A 430 34.03 19.89 3.01
N SER A 431 34.10 21.01 2.29
CA SER A 431 34.38 22.31 2.89
C SER A 431 33.27 22.71 3.86
N ALA A 432 33.63 23.37 4.97
CA ALA A 432 32.70 23.83 6.01
C ALA A 432 32.40 25.34 5.95
N ASN A 433 32.79 25.98 4.85
CA ASN A 433 32.75 27.42 4.60
C ASN A 433 31.85 27.74 3.38
N GLU A 434 31.97 28.94 2.83
CA GLU A 434 31.21 29.41 1.67
C GLU A 434 31.45 28.56 0.40
N GLU A 435 32.57 27.84 0.30
CA GLU A 435 32.92 26.98 -0.84
C GLU A 435 32.08 25.70 -0.88
N PHE A 436 31.43 25.32 0.24
CA PHE A 436 30.60 24.11 0.30
C PHE A 436 29.47 24.12 -0.73
N ALA A 437 28.89 25.29 -1.00
CA ALA A 437 27.82 25.41 -1.98
C ALA A 437 28.32 25.21 -3.42
N GLU A 438 29.54 25.64 -3.70
CA GLU A 438 30.19 25.43 -5.00
C GLU A 438 30.56 23.95 -5.18
N GLU A 439 31.06 23.30 -4.14
CA GLU A 439 31.34 21.85 -4.14
C GLU A 439 30.07 21.05 -4.45
N VAL A 440 28.98 21.32 -3.73
CA VAL A 440 27.70 20.63 -3.94
C VAL A 440 27.16 20.85 -5.36
N ALA A 441 27.23 22.07 -5.87
CA ALA A 441 26.78 22.39 -7.23
C ALA A 441 27.65 21.72 -8.32
N ALA A 442 28.91 21.41 -8.01
CA ALA A 442 29.83 20.72 -8.92
C ALA A 442 29.77 19.19 -8.81
N MET A 443 29.06 18.62 -7.83
CA MET A 443 28.98 17.17 -7.62
C MET A 443 28.34 16.46 -8.82
N LYS A 444 28.98 15.38 -9.26
CA LYS A 444 28.39 14.42 -10.19
C LYS A 444 27.57 13.38 -9.44
N GLU A 445 26.75 12.63 -10.16
CA GLU A 445 25.84 11.66 -9.55
C GLU A 445 26.60 10.55 -8.79
N GLU A 446 27.81 10.18 -9.23
CA GLU A 446 28.66 9.19 -8.57
C GLU A 446 29.54 9.74 -7.43
N ASP A 447 29.53 11.06 -7.18
CA ASP A 447 30.38 11.68 -6.16
C ASP A 447 29.74 11.59 -4.77
N ILE A 448 30.57 11.25 -3.77
CA ILE A 448 30.21 11.26 -2.35
C ILE A 448 31.25 12.09 -1.60
N TYR A 449 30.80 13.01 -0.75
CA TYR A 449 31.67 13.67 0.22
C TYR A 449 31.40 13.19 1.64
N LEU A 450 32.41 13.24 2.49
CA LEU A 450 32.24 13.06 3.93
C LEU A 450 31.76 14.37 4.55
N ASP A 451 30.84 14.29 5.52
CA ASP A 451 30.45 15.48 6.25
C ASP A 451 31.58 15.99 7.17
N PRO A 452 31.89 17.30 7.18
CA PRO A 452 32.97 17.84 8.02
C PRO A 452 32.60 17.96 9.50
N HIS A 453 31.31 17.90 9.86
CA HIS A 453 30.85 18.14 11.23
C HIS A 453 30.37 16.86 11.92
N VAL A 454 29.57 16.07 11.22
CA VAL A 454 28.90 14.89 11.77
C VAL A 454 29.62 13.62 11.30
N PRO A 455 30.20 12.82 12.21
CA PRO A 455 30.85 11.59 11.83
C PRO A 455 29.85 10.62 11.20
N ASN A 456 30.33 9.81 10.25
CA ASN A 456 29.52 8.79 9.56
C ASN A 456 28.33 9.35 8.76
N LEU A 457 28.35 10.63 8.41
CA LEU A 457 27.39 11.23 7.51
C LEU A 457 28.02 11.41 6.13
N LEU A 458 27.32 10.91 5.12
CA LEU A 458 27.71 11.00 3.71
C LEU A 458 26.83 12.04 3.00
N ILE A 459 27.43 12.74 2.05
CA ILE A 459 26.82 13.77 1.23
C ILE A 459 26.83 13.28 -0.21
N PHE A 460 25.64 13.17 -0.80
CA PHE A 460 25.40 12.73 -2.17
C PHE A 460 24.85 13.88 -3.01
N ALA A 461 25.01 13.79 -4.32
CA ALA A 461 24.55 14.81 -5.26
C ALA A 461 23.04 15.09 -5.13
N PRO A 462 22.61 16.36 -5.31
CA PRO A 462 21.20 16.77 -5.14
C PRO A 462 20.24 16.11 -6.13
N ASN A 463 20.73 15.78 -7.33
CA ASN A 463 20.00 15.30 -8.50
C ASN A 463 19.98 13.77 -8.68
N ILE A 464 20.57 13.02 -7.74
CA ILE A 464 20.61 11.56 -7.74
C ILE A 464 19.21 10.95 -7.95
N GLN A 465 19.09 10.08 -8.94
CA GLN A 465 17.82 9.42 -9.28
C GLN A 465 17.61 8.16 -8.45
N ASN A 466 16.36 7.86 -8.11
CA ASN A 466 15.94 6.62 -7.43
C ASN A 466 16.72 6.26 -6.15
N PHE A 467 17.33 7.23 -5.46
CA PHE A 467 18.15 6.96 -4.28
C PHE A 467 17.41 6.26 -3.12
N HIS A 468 16.08 6.43 -3.05
CA HIS A 468 15.26 5.71 -2.08
C HIS A 468 15.15 4.20 -2.34
N GLU A 469 15.34 3.78 -3.60
CA GLU A 469 15.28 2.41 -4.10
C GLU A 469 16.69 1.76 -4.11
N TYR A 470 17.73 2.53 -3.76
CA TYR A 470 19.08 1.99 -3.63
C TYR A 470 19.14 0.99 -2.47
N TRP A 471 19.69 -0.21 -2.73
CA TRP A 471 19.59 -1.35 -1.82
C TRP A 471 20.11 -1.05 -0.41
N MET A 472 21.19 -0.27 -0.28
CA MET A 472 21.73 0.12 1.03
C MET A 472 20.74 0.99 1.82
N VAL A 473 19.96 1.83 1.14
CA VAL A 473 18.94 2.68 1.75
C VAL A 473 17.71 1.86 2.12
N GLU A 474 17.22 1.02 1.21
CA GLU A 474 16.07 0.13 1.45
C GLU A 474 16.32 -0.79 2.64
N GLN A 475 17.49 -1.42 2.68
CA GLN A 475 17.90 -2.33 3.73
C GLN A 475 18.49 -1.63 4.96
N ARG A 476 18.45 -0.29 5.04
CA ARG A 476 18.90 0.51 6.20
C ARG A 476 20.37 0.32 6.59
N TYR A 477 21.23 0.00 5.64
CA TYR A 477 22.68 0.15 5.76
C TYR A 477 23.07 1.64 5.69
N LEU A 478 22.35 2.40 4.87
CA LEU A 478 22.32 3.86 4.86
C LEU A 478 20.95 4.35 5.33
N ILE A 479 20.93 5.41 6.14
CA ILE A 479 19.72 6.03 6.66
C ILE A 479 19.64 7.46 6.14
N LEU A 480 18.66 7.75 5.29
CA LEU A 480 18.45 9.09 4.75
C LEU A 480 18.03 10.05 5.87
N GLN A 481 18.91 10.97 6.23
CA GLN A 481 18.70 11.89 7.34
C GLN A 481 19.40 13.20 7.04
N ASP A 482 18.64 14.30 7.02
CA ASP A 482 19.20 15.64 6.89
C ASP A 482 20.28 15.92 7.96
N LYS A 483 21.34 16.62 7.55
CA LYS A 483 22.49 16.94 8.42
C LYS A 483 22.08 17.69 9.69
N ALA A 484 21.21 18.69 9.59
CA ALA A 484 20.76 19.43 10.77
C ALA A 484 19.96 18.53 11.73
N SER A 485 19.19 17.59 11.20
CA SER A 485 18.48 16.57 11.99
C SER A 485 19.42 15.57 12.70
N CYS A 486 20.69 15.49 12.29
CA CYS A 486 21.70 14.66 12.96
C CYS A 486 22.30 15.35 14.20
N LEU A 487 22.30 16.69 14.25
CA LEU A 487 22.92 17.48 15.33
C LEU A 487 22.40 17.13 16.73
N PRO A 488 21.09 16.90 16.98
CA PRO A 488 20.62 16.69 18.35
C PRO A 488 21.22 15.47 19.03
N ALA A 489 21.24 14.32 18.34
CA ALA A 489 21.84 13.09 18.88
C ALA A 489 23.38 13.20 18.96
N PHE A 490 24.00 13.82 17.94
CA PHE A 490 25.44 14.04 17.89
C PHE A 490 25.93 14.92 19.06
N LEU A 491 25.28 16.07 19.30
CA LEU A 491 25.64 17.00 20.36
C LEU A 491 25.26 16.49 21.75
N LEU A 492 24.23 15.65 21.85
CA LEU A 492 23.93 14.96 23.09
C LEU A 492 25.09 14.07 23.53
N ASN A 493 25.76 13.42 22.55
CA ASN A 493 26.91 12.55 22.72
C ASN A 493 26.76 11.56 23.91
N PRO A 494 25.69 10.74 23.93
CA PRO A 494 25.45 9.80 25.02
C PRO A 494 26.50 8.70 25.03
N ARG A 495 27.09 8.43 26.20
CA ARG A 495 28.09 7.36 26.33
C ARG A 495 27.43 5.98 26.17
N PRO A 496 28.10 4.99 25.55
CA PRO A 496 27.69 3.60 25.60
C PRO A 496 27.40 3.14 27.04
N GLY A 497 26.31 2.39 27.24
CA GLY A 497 25.83 1.92 28.53
C GLY A 497 24.98 2.92 29.33
N SER A 498 24.87 4.17 28.89
CA SER A 498 24.00 5.17 29.53
C SER A 498 22.51 4.97 29.20
N GLN A 499 21.63 5.81 29.75
CA GLN A 499 20.23 5.85 29.33
C GLN A 499 19.84 7.22 28.78
N VAL A 500 19.17 7.21 27.63
CA VAL A 500 18.66 8.37 26.90
C VAL A 500 17.13 8.35 26.94
N PHE A 501 16.50 9.51 27.02
CA PHE A 501 15.06 9.67 26.82
C PHE A 501 14.79 10.58 25.63
N ASP A 502 14.17 10.04 24.59
CA ASP A 502 13.67 10.76 23.43
C ASP A 502 12.17 11.07 23.63
N THR A 503 11.85 12.34 23.85
CA THR A 503 10.55 12.77 24.41
C THR A 503 9.42 12.83 23.38
N CYS A 504 9.77 12.93 22.09
CA CYS A 504 8.85 13.10 20.96
C CYS A 504 9.43 12.33 19.76
N ALA A 505 9.63 11.02 19.97
CA ALA A 505 10.63 10.25 19.25
C ALA A 505 10.27 9.88 17.81
N ALA A 506 8.98 9.78 17.48
CA ALA A 506 8.59 9.25 16.18
C ALA A 506 8.93 10.24 15.05
N PRO A 507 9.38 9.77 13.87
CA PRO A 507 9.44 8.39 13.40
C PRO A 507 10.73 7.62 13.77
N GLY A 508 11.55 8.09 14.71
CA GLY A 508 12.69 7.32 15.25
C GLY A 508 14.06 7.66 14.68
N MET A 509 14.19 8.72 13.88
CA MET A 509 15.47 9.10 13.25
C MET A 509 16.54 9.46 14.29
N LYS A 510 16.18 10.30 15.27
CA LYS A 510 17.09 10.71 16.36
C LYS A 510 17.32 9.58 17.35
N THR A 511 16.29 8.78 17.62
CA THR A 511 16.36 7.57 18.44
C THR A 511 17.37 6.55 17.87
N SER A 512 17.29 6.24 16.57
CA SER A 512 18.24 5.32 15.91
C SER A 512 19.66 5.88 15.88
N HIS A 513 19.81 7.19 15.73
CA HIS A 513 21.12 7.84 15.77
C HIS A 513 21.73 7.78 17.18
N ALA A 514 20.95 8.04 18.23
CA ALA A 514 21.41 7.89 19.61
C ALA A 514 21.84 6.44 19.90
N ALA A 515 21.07 5.45 19.43
CA ALA A 515 21.43 4.04 19.58
C ALA A 515 22.74 3.68 18.85
N ALA A 516 22.98 4.25 17.66
CA ALA A 516 24.21 4.09 16.92
C ALA A 516 25.43 4.71 17.66
N ILE A 517 25.28 5.91 18.23
CA ILE A 517 26.33 6.56 19.04
C ILE A 517 26.64 5.75 20.31
N MET A 518 25.61 5.12 20.90
CA MET A 518 25.75 4.27 22.08
C MET A 518 26.20 2.84 21.76
N GLU A 519 26.46 2.52 20.49
CA GLU A 519 26.88 1.19 20.03
C GLU A 519 25.93 0.07 20.49
N ASN A 520 24.62 0.34 20.53
CA ASN A 520 23.63 -0.59 21.09
C ASN A 520 23.93 -1.06 22.53
N GLN A 521 24.61 -0.24 23.33
CA GLN A 521 24.83 -0.50 24.76
C GLN A 521 24.06 0.51 25.62
N GLY A 522 23.28 0.01 26.59
CA GLY A 522 22.49 0.86 27.48
C GLY A 522 21.00 0.81 27.15
N LYS A 523 20.31 1.95 27.20
CA LYS A 523 18.86 2.02 26.91
C LYS A 523 18.41 3.36 26.34
N VAL A 524 17.52 3.34 25.35
CA VAL A 524 16.83 4.52 24.84
C VAL A 524 15.33 4.40 25.12
N TRP A 525 14.78 5.29 25.95
CA TRP A 525 13.34 5.41 26.16
C TRP A 525 12.78 6.33 25.08
N ALA A 526 11.91 5.83 24.21
CA ALA A 526 11.35 6.58 23.09
C ALA A 526 9.83 6.66 23.23
N ILE A 527 9.27 7.87 23.33
CA ILE A 527 7.83 8.07 23.45
C ILE A 527 7.33 9.01 22.37
N ASP A 528 6.15 8.71 21.80
CA ASP A 528 5.41 9.64 20.96
C ASP A 528 3.91 9.46 21.18
N ARG A 529 3.14 10.52 20.97
CA ARG A 529 1.70 10.55 21.24
C ARG A 529 0.88 9.85 20.16
N ALA A 530 1.34 9.85 18.91
CA ALA A 530 0.56 9.36 17.77
C ALA A 530 0.78 7.85 17.53
N PRO A 531 -0.24 6.98 17.67
CA PRO A 531 -0.08 5.53 17.52
C PRO A 531 0.52 5.11 16.17
N ASP A 532 0.06 5.71 15.08
CA ASP A 532 0.55 5.41 13.73
C ASP A 532 2.03 5.78 13.57
N ARG A 533 2.44 6.95 14.10
CA ARG A 533 3.85 7.36 14.06
C ARG A 533 4.72 6.45 14.93
N VAL A 534 4.21 5.97 16.07
CA VAL A 534 4.90 4.98 16.91
C VAL A 534 5.06 3.65 16.18
N ALA A 535 4.06 3.21 15.40
CA ALA A 535 4.18 2.02 14.57
C ALA A 535 5.30 2.18 13.52
N THR A 536 5.33 3.30 12.80
CA THR A 536 6.42 3.64 11.86
C THR A 536 7.78 3.67 12.56
N MET A 537 7.86 4.26 13.76
CA MET A 537 9.07 4.29 14.56
C MET A 537 9.56 2.88 14.91
N LYS A 538 8.68 1.99 15.37
CA LYS A 538 9.06 0.61 15.69
C LYS A 538 9.63 -0.12 14.47
N GLN A 539 8.96 -0.01 13.32
CA GLN A 539 9.43 -0.58 12.07
C GLN A 539 10.81 -0.02 11.66
N LEU A 540 11.00 1.30 11.77
CA LEU A 540 12.29 1.93 11.46
C LEU A 540 13.40 1.45 12.39
N LEU A 541 13.16 1.42 13.70
CA LEU A 541 14.15 1.00 14.68
C LEU A 541 14.55 -0.47 14.50
N GLU A 542 13.58 -1.35 14.25
CA GLU A 542 13.81 -2.76 13.94
C GLU A 542 14.63 -2.92 12.66
N ALA A 543 14.20 -2.28 11.56
CA ALA A 543 14.91 -2.33 10.28
C ALA A 543 16.33 -1.75 10.38
N SER A 544 16.56 -0.79 11.27
CA SER A 544 17.87 -0.19 11.56
C SER A 544 18.72 -0.97 12.58
N SER A 545 18.29 -2.16 13.03
CA SER A 545 19.02 -2.99 14.01
C SER A 545 19.25 -2.33 15.37
N VAL A 546 18.30 -1.50 15.81
CA VAL A 546 18.34 -0.89 17.15
C VAL A 546 17.84 -1.88 18.20
N ALA A 547 18.73 -2.30 19.10
CA ALA A 547 18.41 -3.30 20.13
C ALA A 547 18.05 -2.70 21.50
N ILE A 548 18.41 -1.44 21.74
CA ILE A 548 18.32 -0.81 23.07
C ILE A 548 17.12 0.12 23.25
N ALA A 549 16.26 0.26 22.24
CA ALA A 549 15.10 1.15 22.29
C ALA A 549 13.90 0.47 22.97
N SER A 550 13.27 1.18 23.90
CA SER A 550 11.94 0.86 24.41
C SER A 550 10.97 1.93 23.95
N SER A 551 10.07 1.57 23.04
CA SER A 551 9.14 2.48 22.38
C SER A 551 7.73 2.45 23.00
N PHE A 552 7.20 3.61 23.37
CA PHE A 552 5.91 3.78 24.02
C PHE A 552 5.00 4.73 23.23
N CYS A 553 3.70 4.43 23.20
CA CYS A 553 2.70 5.39 22.75
C CYS A 553 2.12 6.08 23.98
N GLY A 554 2.26 7.40 24.06
CA GLY A 554 1.78 8.17 25.21
C GLY A 554 2.11 9.65 25.14
N ASP A 555 1.51 10.40 26.04
CA ASP A 555 1.78 11.82 26.21
C ASP A 555 2.95 12.01 27.19
N PHE A 556 4.06 12.56 26.71
CA PHE A 556 5.25 12.77 27.54
C PHE A 556 4.97 13.67 28.75
N LEU A 557 4.11 14.68 28.61
CA LEU A 557 3.74 15.57 29.72
C LEU A 557 2.96 14.87 30.83
N LYS A 558 2.33 13.73 30.52
CA LYS A 558 1.63 12.88 31.50
C LYS A 558 2.50 11.79 32.09
N THR A 559 3.72 11.64 31.59
CA THR A 559 4.68 10.66 32.10
C THR A 559 5.32 11.20 33.37
N ASP A 560 5.26 10.45 34.46
CA ASP A 560 6.02 10.78 35.66
C ASP A 560 7.52 10.51 35.41
N VAL A 561 8.24 11.57 35.05
CA VAL A 561 9.70 11.54 34.79
C VAL A 561 10.53 11.31 36.07
N THR A 562 9.91 11.41 37.25
CA THR A 562 10.58 11.17 38.54
C THR A 562 10.46 9.72 39.02
N ASP A 563 9.70 8.89 38.30
CA ASP A 563 9.59 7.45 38.53
C ASP A 563 10.99 6.81 38.60
N LYS A 564 11.19 5.90 39.58
CA LYS A 564 12.44 5.17 39.79
C LYS A 564 12.95 4.49 38.52
N LYS A 565 12.08 4.08 37.59
CA LYS A 565 12.50 3.48 36.31
C LYS A 565 13.33 4.41 35.43
N PHE A 566 13.13 5.72 35.55
CA PHE A 566 13.88 6.75 34.81
C PHE A 566 15.07 7.31 35.58
N SER A 567 15.32 6.83 36.80
CA SER A 567 16.46 7.28 37.63
C SER A 567 17.83 7.13 36.97
N LYS A 568 17.97 6.22 35.99
CA LYS A 568 19.24 6.00 35.26
C LYS A 568 19.38 6.87 34.01
N VAL A 569 18.35 7.63 33.64
CA VAL A 569 18.38 8.54 32.48
C VAL A 569 19.32 9.70 32.77
N LYS A 570 20.36 9.82 31.95
CA LYS A 570 21.39 10.87 32.04
C LYS A 570 21.31 11.86 30.88
N PHE A 571 20.58 11.53 29.83
CA PHE A 571 20.54 12.27 28.58
C PHE A 571 19.11 12.36 28.06
N ALA A 572 18.73 13.50 27.47
CA ALA A 572 17.42 13.67 26.86
C ALA A 572 17.50 14.36 25.48
N ILE A 573 16.75 13.82 24.52
CA ILE A 573 16.49 14.48 23.23
C ILE A 573 15.10 15.07 23.32
N VAL A 574 15.01 16.39 23.18
CA VAL A 574 13.76 17.15 23.23
C VAL A 574 13.52 17.76 21.87
N ASP A 575 12.89 16.98 20.98
CA ASP A 575 12.53 17.36 19.61
C ASP A 575 11.00 17.47 19.44
N PRO A 576 10.37 18.48 20.06
CA PRO A 576 8.92 18.57 20.13
C PRO A 576 8.26 18.88 18.78
N PRO A 577 6.93 18.68 18.68
CA PRO A 577 6.15 19.15 17.54
C PRO A 577 6.41 20.63 17.28
N CYS A 578 6.76 20.95 16.03
CA CYS A 578 7.14 22.27 15.58
C CYS A 578 6.27 22.69 14.37
N SER A 579 6.26 23.98 14.03
CA SER A 579 5.58 24.49 12.82
C SER A 579 6.14 23.84 11.56
N GLY A 580 7.41 23.43 11.61
CA GLY A 580 8.26 22.81 10.58
C GLY A 580 8.44 23.68 9.35
N SER A 581 8.54 24.99 9.57
CA SER A 581 8.78 26.05 8.60
C SER A 581 10.19 26.05 8.01
N GLY A 582 11.10 25.23 8.54
CA GLY A 582 12.45 25.07 7.98
C GLY A 582 12.57 23.99 6.90
N ILE A 583 11.53 23.20 6.63
CA ILE A 583 11.64 22.03 5.75
C ILE A 583 11.41 22.44 4.28
N VAL A 584 12.46 22.44 3.46
CA VAL A 584 12.46 23.02 2.10
C VAL A 584 11.52 22.33 1.11
N LYS A 585 11.23 21.04 1.29
CA LYS A 585 10.34 20.25 0.42
C LYS A 585 9.06 19.85 1.13
N ARG A 586 8.55 20.69 2.03
CA ARG A 586 7.36 20.34 2.81
C ARG A 586 6.10 20.60 2.01
N MET A 587 5.31 19.55 1.88
CA MET A 587 3.97 19.59 1.26
C MET A 587 3.00 20.50 2.04
N ASP A 588 3.23 20.71 3.34
CA ASP A 588 2.36 21.50 4.23
C ASP A 588 2.45 23.02 4.00
N GLU A 589 3.61 23.53 3.54
CA GLU A 589 3.73 24.95 3.10
C GLU A 589 2.78 25.21 1.94
N ILE A 590 2.68 24.23 1.05
CA ILE A 590 1.82 24.24 -0.12
C ILE A 590 0.33 24.21 0.27
N THR A 591 -0.01 23.62 1.43
CA THR A 591 -1.38 23.63 2.00
C THR A 591 -1.72 24.87 2.83
N GLY A 592 -1.00 25.98 2.67
CA GLY A 592 -1.37 27.26 3.30
C GLY A 592 -0.77 27.52 4.68
N GLY A 593 0.36 26.88 5.01
CA GLY A 593 1.28 27.34 6.06
C GLY A 593 0.80 27.18 7.51
N ASN A 594 1.60 26.47 8.30
CA ASN A 594 1.44 26.26 9.74
C ASN A 594 1.71 27.53 10.60
N ALA A 595 1.62 28.73 10.03
CA ALA A 595 2.11 29.99 10.59
C ALA A 595 1.01 30.98 11.01
N GLU A 596 -0.17 30.48 11.38
CA GLU A 596 -1.11 31.32 12.14
C GLU A 596 -0.46 31.68 13.48
N LYS A 597 -0.40 32.98 13.79
CA LYS A 597 0.24 33.49 15.01
C LYS A 597 -0.26 32.80 16.28
N GLU A 598 -1.55 32.49 16.35
CA GLU A 598 -2.15 31.75 17.47
C GLU A 598 -1.60 30.32 17.59
N ARG A 599 -1.36 29.64 16.47
CA ARG A 599 -0.79 28.30 16.45
C ARG A 599 0.68 28.31 16.86
N LEU A 600 1.47 29.27 16.36
CA LEU A 600 2.86 29.44 16.78
C LEU A 600 2.96 29.64 18.29
N GLU A 601 2.08 30.47 18.87
CA GLU A 601 2.03 30.68 20.31
C GLU A 601 1.65 29.40 21.07
N LYS A 602 0.67 28.62 20.58
CA LYS A 602 0.33 27.31 21.17
C LYS A 602 1.50 26.31 21.11
N LEU A 603 2.23 26.29 19.99
CA LEU A 603 3.40 25.44 19.81
C LEU A 603 4.53 25.83 20.75
N LYS A 604 4.89 27.12 20.81
CA LYS A 604 5.86 27.66 21.78
C LYS A 604 5.55 27.21 23.20
N ASN A 605 4.31 27.42 23.67
CA ASN A 605 3.90 27.04 25.03
C ASN A 605 4.03 25.53 25.26
N LEU A 606 3.61 24.71 24.29
CA LEU A 606 3.75 23.25 24.37
C LEU A 606 5.24 22.82 24.43
N GLN A 607 6.09 23.43 23.62
CA GLN A 607 7.52 23.16 23.55
C GLN A 607 8.22 23.51 24.87
N ALA A 608 7.92 24.68 25.44
CA ALA A 608 8.42 25.10 26.74
C ALA A 608 7.98 24.15 27.86
N MET A 609 6.72 23.70 27.85
CA MET A 609 6.23 22.70 28.80
C MET A 609 6.99 21.37 28.71
N ILE A 610 7.19 20.86 27.50
CA ILE A 610 7.91 19.60 27.26
C ILE A 610 9.35 19.70 27.72
N LEU A 611 10.05 20.79 27.38
CA LEU A 611 11.44 21.00 27.77
C LEU A 611 11.59 21.16 29.29
N LYS A 612 10.75 21.97 29.93
CA LYS A 612 10.71 22.10 31.40
C LYS A 612 10.44 20.74 32.07
N HIS A 613 9.58 19.91 31.49
CA HIS A 613 9.27 18.59 32.01
C HIS A 613 10.46 17.62 31.87
N ALA A 614 11.13 17.61 30.71
CA ALA A 614 12.32 16.80 30.49
C ALA A 614 13.45 17.15 31.47
N LEU A 615 13.67 18.44 31.75
CA LEU A 615 14.71 18.93 32.67
C LEU A 615 14.48 18.53 34.14
N LYS A 616 13.29 18.03 34.50
CA LYS A 616 12.99 17.48 35.84
C LYS A 616 13.46 16.03 36.04
N LEU A 617 13.99 15.37 35.00
CA LEU A 617 14.58 14.03 35.12
C LEU A 617 15.69 14.05 36.19
N PRO A 618 15.66 13.16 37.19
CA PRO A 618 16.40 13.35 38.46
C PRO A 618 17.93 13.34 38.30
N ASN A 619 18.44 12.53 37.37
CA ASN A 619 19.87 12.35 37.14
C ASN A 619 20.31 12.80 35.74
N LEU A 620 19.51 13.67 35.12
CA LEU A 620 19.82 14.24 33.82
C LEU A 620 21.10 15.08 33.91
N LYS A 621 22.00 14.88 32.95
CA LYS A 621 23.26 15.60 32.81
C LYS A 621 23.22 16.57 31.64
N ARG A 622 22.58 16.16 30.55
CA ARG A 622 22.46 16.97 29.34
C ARG A 622 21.11 16.73 28.65
N ALA A 623 20.47 17.79 28.19
CA ALA A 623 19.35 17.74 27.28
C ALA A 623 19.65 18.54 26.02
N VAL A 624 19.25 18.03 24.86
CA VAL A 624 19.34 18.78 23.61
C VAL A 624 17.94 19.08 23.12
N TYR A 625 17.61 20.36 23.11
CA TYR A 625 16.38 20.89 22.53
C TYR A 625 16.60 21.16 21.04
N SER A 626 15.66 20.74 20.19
CA SER A 626 15.72 21.05 18.77
C SER A 626 14.36 21.27 18.14
N THR A 627 14.32 22.08 17.08
CA THR A 627 13.14 22.24 16.23
C THR A 627 13.52 22.27 14.76
N CYS A 628 12.55 21.93 13.94
CA CYS A 628 12.52 22.08 12.49
C CYS A 628 12.01 23.46 12.03
N SER A 629 12.11 24.50 12.88
CA SER A 629 11.50 25.82 12.67
C SER A 629 12.53 26.92 12.45
N VAL A 630 12.17 27.91 11.63
CA VAL A 630 12.93 29.16 11.48
C VAL A 630 12.42 30.29 12.39
N HIS A 631 11.26 30.10 13.04
CA HIS A 631 10.61 31.11 13.87
C HIS A 631 11.26 31.23 15.24
N GLU A 632 11.54 32.46 15.68
CA GLU A 632 12.13 32.73 16.99
C GLU A 632 11.20 32.32 18.15
N GLU A 633 9.88 32.36 17.93
CA GLU A 633 8.87 31.97 18.91
C GLU A 633 9.01 30.51 19.35
N GLU A 634 9.46 29.63 18.47
CA GLU A 634 9.67 28.20 18.74
C GLU A 634 11.12 27.89 19.14
N ASN A 635 12.01 28.88 19.05
CA ASN A 635 13.46 28.69 19.17
C ASN A 635 13.97 29.45 20.39
N GLU A 636 14.56 30.63 20.19
CA GLU A 636 15.16 31.43 21.25
C GLU A 636 14.14 31.82 22.32
N GLN A 637 12.90 32.15 21.96
CA GLN A 637 11.88 32.52 22.96
C GLN A 637 11.51 31.35 23.89
N VAL A 638 11.50 30.11 23.39
CA VAL A 638 11.29 28.92 24.23
C VAL A 638 12.46 28.75 25.20
N VAL A 639 13.69 28.90 24.69
CA VAL A 639 14.92 28.77 25.49
C VAL A 639 14.95 29.82 26.61
N ASP A 640 14.69 31.09 26.29
CA ASP A 640 14.60 32.18 27.27
C ASP A 640 13.53 31.91 28.33
N GLU A 641 12.32 31.54 27.91
CA GLU A 641 11.22 31.23 28.85
C GLU A 641 11.56 30.06 29.79
N VAL A 642 12.30 29.08 29.29
CA VAL A 642 12.73 27.90 30.05
C VAL A 642 13.85 28.26 31.02
N LEU A 643 14.79 29.12 30.63
CA LEU A 643 15.88 29.59 31.51
C LEU A 643 15.40 30.53 32.62
N LEU A 644 14.22 31.16 32.47
CA LEU A 644 13.57 31.93 33.52
C LEU A 644 12.91 31.04 34.59
N ASP A 645 12.66 29.75 34.32
CA ASP A 645 12.11 28.82 35.31
C ASP A 645 13.06 28.63 36.50
N THR A 646 12.53 28.73 37.72
CA THR A 646 13.34 28.71 38.95
C THR A 646 14.08 27.38 39.15
N HIS A 647 13.48 26.26 38.77
CA HIS A 647 14.15 24.96 38.86
C HIS A 647 15.25 24.85 37.80
N VAL A 648 14.95 25.24 36.56
CA VAL A 648 15.92 25.15 35.46
C VAL A 648 17.12 26.05 35.72
N ARG A 649 16.91 27.34 36.03
CA ARG A 649 17.99 28.31 36.28
C ARG A 649 18.96 27.91 37.38
N ARG A 650 18.48 27.17 38.39
CA ARG A 650 19.31 26.70 39.51
C ARG A 650 20.14 25.47 39.16
N ASN A 651 19.70 24.65 38.21
CA ASN A 651 20.27 23.33 37.96
C ASN A 651 20.92 23.19 36.58
N TYR A 652 20.57 24.03 35.62
CA TYR A 652 21.03 23.92 34.24
C TYR A 652 21.47 25.27 33.68
N ARG A 653 22.36 25.20 32.69
CA ARG A 653 22.78 26.32 31.85
C ARG A 653 22.89 25.86 30.41
N LEU A 654 22.92 26.78 29.47
CA LEU A 654 23.30 26.44 28.11
C LEU A 654 24.81 26.19 28.02
N GLN A 655 25.17 25.17 27.24
CA GLN A 655 26.56 24.92 26.87
C GLN A 655 26.99 26.02 25.89
N ARG A 656 28.11 26.68 26.20
CA ARG A 656 28.74 27.66 25.30
C ARG A 656 29.63 26.96 24.29
N ASP A 657 29.88 27.63 23.15
CA ASP A 657 30.81 27.18 22.13
C ASP A 657 30.54 25.75 21.62
N VAL A 658 29.27 25.35 21.58
CA VAL A 658 28.85 24.09 20.95
C VAL A 658 29.18 24.17 19.46
N LEU A 659 29.93 23.17 18.95
CA LEU A 659 30.35 23.04 17.55
C LEU A 659 30.84 24.39 16.94
N PRO A 660 32.01 24.91 17.36
CA PRO A 660 32.51 26.23 16.94
C PRO A 660 32.71 26.40 15.42
N GLU A 661 32.86 25.28 14.71
CA GLU A 661 32.94 25.22 13.25
C GLU A 661 31.60 25.62 12.61
N TRP A 662 30.48 25.36 13.28
CA TRP A 662 29.15 25.73 12.83
C TRP A 662 28.89 27.23 13.07
N LYS A 663 29.00 28.01 11.98
CA LYS A 663 28.95 29.48 12.03
C LYS A 663 27.57 30.07 12.21
N GLN A 664 26.51 29.37 11.79
CA GLN A 664 25.15 29.87 11.92
C GLN A 664 24.64 29.68 13.36
N ARG A 665 24.58 30.76 14.12
CA ARG A 665 24.18 30.77 15.53
C ARG A 665 22.75 31.23 15.71
N GLY A 666 22.22 31.09 16.93
CA GLY A 666 20.96 31.71 17.32
C GLY A 666 21.01 33.25 17.24
N LEU A 667 19.84 33.87 17.28
CA LEU A 667 19.67 35.30 17.07
C LEU A 667 20.37 36.13 18.16
N SER A 668 21.19 37.10 17.76
CA SER A 668 21.96 37.96 18.69
C SER A 668 21.09 38.93 19.51
N ALA A 669 19.80 39.04 19.20
CA ALA A 669 18.84 39.80 19.99
C ALA A 669 18.58 39.15 21.38
N TYR A 670 18.96 37.88 21.53
CA TYR A 670 18.80 37.10 22.76
C TYR A 670 20.18 36.89 23.41
N GLU A 671 20.27 37.04 24.73
CA GLU A 671 21.53 36.95 25.49
C GLU A 671 22.26 35.62 25.21
N ASP A 672 21.49 34.53 25.17
CA ASP A 672 21.96 33.17 24.96
C ASP A 672 21.90 32.70 23.50
N GLY A 673 21.44 33.56 22.58
CA GLY A 673 21.36 33.27 21.15
C GLY A 673 22.67 32.73 20.55
N PRO A 674 23.83 33.37 20.80
CA PRO A 674 25.13 32.89 20.33
C PRO A 674 25.51 31.50 20.86
N SER A 675 24.94 31.02 21.97
CA SER A 675 25.19 29.66 22.50
C SER A 675 24.40 28.58 21.73
N CYS A 676 23.38 28.97 20.97
CA CYS A 676 22.52 28.09 20.18
C CYS A 676 23.01 27.98 18.73
N LEU A 677 22.57 26.93 18.03
CA LEU A 677 22.83 26.72 16.60
C LEU A 677 21.55 26.93 15.79
N ARG A 678 21.67 27.62 14.66
CA ARG A 678 20.64 27.67 13.61
C ARG A 678 21.15 27.03 12.34
N ALA A 679 20.26 26.43 11.59
CA ALA A 679 20.50 26.00 10.22
C ALA A 679 19.58 26.79 9.29
N ASP A 680 20.10 27.18 8.14
CA ASP A 680 19.37 27.87 7.08
C ASP A 680 19.64 27.15 5.76
N PRO A 681 18.61 26.79 4.98
CA PRO A 681 18.82 26.10 3.71
C PRO A 681 19.75 26.81 2.73
N ARG A 682 19.79 28.15 2.73
CA ARG A 682 20.61 28.97 1.83
C ARG A 682 22.06 29.04 2.25
N VAL A 683 22.35 28.83 3.52
CA VAL A 683 23.71 28.99 4.06
C VAL A 683 24.35 27.66 4.40
N THR A 684 23.58 26.78 5.05
CA THR A 684 24.07 25.49 5.55
C THR A 684 23.78 24.32 4.62
N LEU A 685 22.99 24.55 3.55
CA LEU A 685 22.50 23.52 2.63
C LEU A 685 21.89 22.33 3.37
N THR A 686 21.04 22.61 4.35
CA THR A 686 20.23 21.63 5.10
C THR A 686 18.78 22.11 5.17
N ASN A 687 17.90 21.40 5.86
CA ASN A 687 16.67 22.03 6.33
C ASN A 687 16.97 23.13 7.36
N GLY A 688 16.08 24.11 7.44
CA GLY A 688 16.03 25.07 8.54
C GLY A 688 15.79 24.37 9.86
N PHE A 689 16.62 24.69 10.86
CA PHE A 689 16.68 23.93 12.10
C PHE A 689 17.22 24.79 13.24
N PHE A 690 16.92 24.42 14.48
CA PHE A 690 17.44 25.06 15.68
C PHE A 690 17.88 24.02 16.70
N VAL A 691 18.98 24.28 17.42
CA VAL A 691 19.47 23.41 18.48
C VAL A 691 20.00 24.23 19.66
N ALA A 692 19.58 23.84 20.87
CA ALA A 692 20.10 24.36 22.14
C ALA A 692 20.49 23.21 23.07
N VAL A 693 21.70 23.28 23.65
CA VAL A 693 22.24 22.23 24.52
C VAL A 693 22.22 22.71 25.97
N PHE A 694 21.41 22.07 26.80
CA PHE A 694 21.34 22.31 28.24
C PHE A 694 22.23 21.33 28.97
N GLU A 695 23.10 21.82 29.85
CA GLU A 695 23.95 21.02 30.71
C GLU A 695 23.68 21.30 32.18
N ARG A 696 23.69 20.24 32.99
CA ARG A 696 23.54 20.35 34.44
C ARG A 696 24.75 21.10 35.02
N ILE A 697 24.49 22.10 35.84
CA ILE A 697 25.51 22.85 36.58
C ILE A 697 26.17 21.87 37.55
N LYS A 698 27.50 21.74 37.48
CA LYS A 698 28.26 21.02 38.50
C LYS A 698 28.22 21.84 39.78
N ASN A 699 27.75 21.25 40.87
CA ASN A 699 28.04 21.77 42.20
C ASN A 699 29.43 21.26 42.58
N ASP A 700 30.29 22.13 43.09
CA ASP A 700 31.70 21.80 43.43
C ASP A 700 31.86 20.79 44.60
N ASP A 701 30.77 20.13 45.02
CA ASP A 701 30.72 19.16 46.13
C ASP A 701 30.38 17.71 45.69
N GLU A 702 30.37 17.37 44.39
CA GLU A 702 30.16 15.99 43.86
C GLU A 702 31.30 15.43 42.98
#